data_AF-A0A9P8G0Z4-F1
#
_entry.id   AF-A0A9P8G0Z4-F1
#
_cell.length_a   1.000
_cell.length_b   1.000
_cell.length_c   1.000
_cell.angle_alpha   90.00
_cell.angle_beta   90.00
_cell.angle_gamma   90.00
#
_symmetry.space_group_name_H-M   'P 1'
#
loop_
_entity.id
_entity.type
_entity.pdbx_description
1 polymer ?
#
loop_
_entity_poly.entity_id
_entity_poly.type
_entity_poly.pdbx_seq_one_letter_code
_entity_poly.pdbx_strand_id
1 'polypeptide(L)'
;MLKAPIKQTAGDTIATLSSRLSSATLLEDRRAAILGLRSFAKQYPASVASGSLRDLIAVLRTDGLGLTKDGEGDVDTVRLVLETLLMLFEPDRESPEASEDIALWLADEFSQRQDNITILLDLLDQPDYYARIYSIQLLTAISTSRPERTQECILQAPLGTARLVGVLDDGRDAVRNAALLLLVDLTNVSQTELQKLIAFEDAFQRTFNLIQSEGGLAEGGIVAQDCLSLLANLIRHSHSNQALFRESGCVPRLIELIKQASTPPDDENDFSRSNREKNAWGLLAVLRLFLERGELGTKQNQDVFWRSGVLHLVLTLAFDERAAPHIRMNALKTCSDAIIFNAPLQEAFASFQVPVTAEIPAPVNGAAAKVQPKVMYVIEALLNLVLSASPSRTVDLRSAACSLIKAYFHGHDRIKLHFLQRAIAGYTEGEGEDINILSTLLNGPQLGPATPDPPRFAFASDITCQLLFNLQDAKSMLMSVSEGDADKGEDVITAIQTLSGHLLSSLQNDLDPQISISYLNLLITFLFDDPAAVNDCLAEGSSLMGVLIDNALLTANSQVASDPIKSTLPGLSAILLGTIYEFSTKDSPIPRRTLHPLLTSKLGRQKYFDALLQFRQNPIVRDSEFLAPEIEGAAILFGDEFVDWFKDEYGRLKRVIDREPGIEVVRPSDVGVDRDVLDDLREKIKARDEKLQQIEQDDLAAKQKSDQAEAEHRHQIQSLQSSQRSMEAEVERVKRINEALQRDHDVELQRVSGELRSQLAQFQLESRNNLQTLRDQHKQELERLKGQHGATLASERSLWEDKARKSAEQATRDQRAAIDKATEEHRKATEQTAEEQRMRADQVASEHRKALDDLNATVQQKDKTIKEHEATISDHARSEKILKQEHAATTAALEKLRSDFDTSKSDKAKLEKELETTKTLQKDLQQVNTKAMARVKTLEEEAKARETKIQTLNSEISSLQSDLDAKQQKISELEQEVSGLKLELEGERKGYNDLEAELNDLKTTHSKLKTSNKDFESQISELKTKATASDSSDKLKALEKELADTKKKLDTASNESKNKKASNDDATAKLEKQLEAQKKEIEKEKEEASKARTELEDMLMVLADLEEKTKGYREKLRKHGEEVSEDEDDDDEDDEDDEEDEEE
;
A
#
# COMPACT_ATOMS: atom_id res chain seq x y z
N MET A 1 -34.34 45.86 82.53
CA MET A 1 -34.16 45.72 81.07
C MET A 1 -34.11 44.24 80.73
N LEU A 2 -35.03 43.75 79.92
CA LEU A 2 -34.87 42.45 79.26
C LEU A 2 -33.90 42.65 78.09
N LYS A 3 -32.88 41.79 77.94
CA LYS A 3 -32.11 41.75 76.70
C LYS A 3 -33.04 41.25 75.60
N ALA A 4 -33.05 41.93 74.44
CA ALA A 4 -33.66 41.35 73.25
C ALA A 4 -32.93 40.04 72.90
N PRO A 5 -33.63 39.01 72.39
CA PRO A 5 -32.98 37.80 71.91
C PRO A 5 -31.99 38.14 70.79
N ILE A 6 -30.90 37.36 70.71
CA ILE A 6 -29.94 37.46 69.61
C ILE A 6 -30.70 37.17 68.32
N LYS A 7 -30.52 38.00 67.28
CA LYS A 7 -31.05 37.68 65.94
C LYS A 7 -30.32 36.46 65.43
N GLN A 8 -31.01 35.32 65.36
CA GLN A 8 -30.50 34.09 64.76
C GLN A 8 -30.22 34.34 63.27
N THR A 9 -29.05 33.94 62.78
CA THR A 9 -28.71 34.07 61.35
C THR A 9 -29.27 32.91 60.53
N ALA A 10 -29.27 33.04 59.20
CA ALA A 10 -29.61 31.93 58.31
C ALA A 10 -28.70 30.72 58.57
N GLY A 11 -27.38 30.93 58.65
CA GLY A 11 -26.39 29.88 58.95
C GLY A 11 -26.64 29.18 60.30
N ASP A 12 -26.91 29.92 61.38
CA ASP A 12 -27.25 29.32 62.68
C ASP A 12 -28.52 28.45 62.59
N THR A 13 -29.48 28.87 61.76
CA THR A 13 -30.75 28.17 61.56
C THR A 13 -30.54 26.89 60.75
N ILE A 14 -29.81 26.97 59.64
CA ILE A 14 -29.44 25.83 58.78
C ILE A 14 -28.66 24.80 59.60
N ALA A 15 -27.61 25.21 60.31
CA ALA A 15 -26.83 24.30 61.16
C ALA A 15 -27.68 23.63 62.26
N THR A 16 -28.66 24.33 62.82
CA THR A 16 -29.62 23.76 63.79
C THR A 16 -30.53 22.72 63.13
N LEU A 17 -30.98 22.96 61.88
CA LEU A 17 -31.83 22.04 61.13
C LEU A 17 -31.05 20.80 60.66
N SER A 18 -29.82 20.97 60.17
CA SER A 18 -28.89 19.86 59.88
C SER A 18 -28.66 18.97 61.10
N SER A 19 -28.31 19.58 62.25
CA SER A 19 -28.07 18.83 63.49
C SER A 19 -29.32 18.07 63.96
N ARG A 20 -30.52 18.58 63.70
CA ARG A 20 -31.78 17.84 63.91
C ARG A 20 -31.92 16.70 62.91
N LEU A 21 -31.70 16.93 61.62
CA LEU A 21 -31.83 15.89 60.60
C LEU A 21 -30.95 14.67 60.90
N SER A 22 -29.69 14.91 61.29
CA SER A 22 -28.72 13.86 61.65
C SER A 22 -28.98 13.16 63.00
N SER A 23 -29.87 13.68 63.86
CA SER A 23 -30.09 13.15 65.23
C SER A 23 -31.54 12.80 65.58
N ALA A 24 -32.51 13.23 64.78
CA ALA A 24 -33.93 13.01 65.02
C ALA A 24 -34.32 11.55 64.74
N THR A 25 -34.76 10.84 65.78
CA THR A 25 -35.24 9.45 65.68
C THR A 25 -36.69 9.36 65.17
N LEU A 26 -37.52 10.39 65.41
CA LEU A 26 -38.88 10.47 64.89
C LEU A 26 -38.90 10.96 63.43
N LEU A 27 -39.70 10.30 62.59
CA LEU A 27 -39.90 10.65 61.19
C LEU A 27 -40.45 12.08 61.02
N GLU A 28 -41.40 12.49 61.86
CA GLU A 28 -41.97 13.86 61.84
C GLU A 28 -40.93 14.94 62.18
N ASP A 29 -39.99 14.66 63.09
CA ASP A 29 -38.90 15.60 63.40
C ASP A 29 -37.90 15.71 62.23
N ARG A 30 -37.66 14.61 61.49
CA ARG A 30 -36.87 14.64 60.24
C ARG A 30 -37.60 15.40 59.14
N ARG A 31 -38.88 15.08 58.86
CA ARG A 31 -39.77 15.82 57.93
C ARG A 31 -39.73 17.33 58.21
N ALA A 32 -39.90 17.73 59.47
CA ALA A 32 -39.85 19.14 59.87
C ALA A 32 -38.47 19.80 59.68
N ALA A 33 -37.36 19.06 59.90
CA ALA A 33 -36.01 19.54 59.63
C ALA A 33 -35.76 19.75 58.13
N ILE A 34 -36.16 18.78 57.28
CA ILE A 34 -36.02 18.84 55.82
C ILE A 34 -36.88 19.98 55.24
N LEU A 35 -38.12 20.14 55.72
CA LEU A 35 -39.00 21.25 55.31
C LEU A 35 -38.37 22.62 55.62
N GLY A 36 -37.67 22.73 56.76
CA GLY A 36 -36.85 23.89 57.10
C GLY A 36 -35.68 24.10 56.14
N LEU A 37 -34.88 23.07 55.86
CA LEU A 37 -33.74 23.15 54.93
C LEU A 37 -34.19 23.52 53.50
N ARG A 38 -35.29 22.95 53.01
CA ARG A 38 -35.94 23.29 51.73
C ARG A 38 -36.28 24.78 51.62
N SER A 39 -36.65 25.44 52.72
CA SER A 39 -36.95 26.87 52.73
C SER A 39 -35.72 27.78 52.64
N PHE A 40 -34.51 27.23 52.77
CA PHE A 40 -33.24 27.93 52.57
C PHE A 40 -32.47 27.47 51.31
N ALA A 41 -32.81 26.31 50.72
CA ALA A 41 -32.02 25.65 49.69
C ALA A 41 -31.68 26.52 48.47
N LYS A 42 -32.62 27.31 47.95
CA LYS A 42 -32.34 28.21 46.81
C LYS A 42 -31.57 29.49 47.19
N GLN A 43 -31.75 30.03 48.41
CA GLN A 43 -31.13 31.29 48.84
C GLN A 43 -29.77 31.12 49.53
N TYR A 44 -29.53 29.95 50.14
CA TYR A 44 -28.29 29.59 50.83
C TYR A 44 -27.83 28.17 50.43
N PRO A 45 -27.64 27.90 49.12
CA PRO A 45 -27.31 26.57 48.61
C PRO A 45 -26.01 26.00 49.18
N ALA A 46 -24.93 26.79 49.29
CA ALA A 46 -23.65 26.31 49.80
C ALA A 46 -23.73 25.92 51.28
N SER A 47 -24.41 26.74 52.09
CA SER A 47 -24.64 26.49 53.51
C SER A 47 -25.51 25.25 53.75
N VAL A 48 -26.58 25.06 52.96
CA VAL A 48 -27.46 23.88 53.08
C VAL A 48 -26.76 22.62 52.55
N ALA A 49 -26.08 22.69 51.41
CA ALA A 49 -25.38 21.55 50.80
C ALA A 49 -24.25 21.04 51.69
N SER A 50 -23.32 21.92 52.09
CA SER A 50 -22.22 21.61 53.02
C SER A 50 -22.73 21.10 54.37
N GLY A 51 -23.82 21.68 54.87
CA GLY A 51 -24.38 21.35 56.18
C GLY A 51 -25.29 20.12 56.23
N SER A 52 -25.87 19.62 55.13
CA SER A 52 -26.94 18.61 55.21
C SER A 52 -27.01 17.58 54.07
N LEU A 53 -26.25 17.72 52.98
CA LEU A 53 -26.38 16.83 51.80
C LEU A 53 -26.27 15.34 52.15
N ARG A 54 -25.29 14.96 52.98
CA ARG A 54 -25.07 13.57 53.39
C ARG A 54 -26.24 13.00 54.19
N ASP A 55 -26.86 13.81 55.04
CA ASP A 55 -28.01 13.40 55.84
C ASP A 55 -29.29 13.32 55.00
N LEU A 56 -29.47 14.23 54.04
CA LEU A 56 -30.55 14.17 53.04
C LEU A 56 -30.46 12.87 52.21
N ILE A 57 -29.28 12.53 51.68
CA ILE A 57 -29.04 11.28 50.95
C ILE A 57 -29.25 10.06 51.86
N ALA A 58 -28.83 10.13 53.13
CA ALA A 58 -29.06 9.06 54.10
C ALA A 58 -30.55 8.83 54.38
N VAL A 59 -31.37 9.89 54.45
CA VAL A 59 -32.82 9.81 54.66
C VAL A 59 -33.53 9.09 53.52
N LEU A 60 -33.12 9.31 52.25
CA LEU A 60 -33.64 8.50 51.14
C LEU A 60 -33.45 7.00 51.42
N ARG A 61 -32.28 6.61 51.95
CA ARG A 61 -31.95 5.21 52.27
C ARG A 61 -32.66 4.65 53.50
N THR A 62 -32.91 5.46 54.54
CA THR A 62 -33.51 4.99 55.79
C THR A 62 -35.04 5.04 55.79
N ASP A 63 -35.61 6.06 55.15
CA ASP A 63 -37.06 6.34 55.19
C ASP A 63 -37.74 6.13 53.83
N GLY A 64 -36.98 6.09 52.72
CA GLY A 64 -37.55 6.13 51.37
C GLY A 64 -37.70 4.81 50.62
N LEU A 65 -36.88 3.80 50.91
CA LEU A 65 -37.07 2.44 50.41
C LEU A 65 -37.55 1.51 51.53
N GLY A 66 -38.28 0.46 51.15
CA GLY A 66 -38.82 -0.58 52.05
C GLY A 66 -37.78 -1.48 52.71
N LEU A 67 -36.89 -0.89 53.51
CA LEU A 67 -35.99 -1.58 54.47
C LEU A 67 -36.56 -1.59 55.89
N THR A 68 -37.73 -0.96 56.10
CA THR A 68 -38.66 -1.32 57.18
C THR A 68 -39.16 -2.75 56.98
N LYS A 69 -39.52 -3.46 58.05
CA LYS A 69 -39.95 -4.88 57.96
C LYS A 69 -41.24 -5.11 57.18
N ASP A 70 -41.99 -4.04 56.96
CA ASP A 70 -43.37 -4.04 56.48
C ASP A 70 -43.48 -3.49 55.04
N GLY A 71 -42.36 -3.08 54.44
CA GLY A 71 -42.22 -2.75 53.01
C GLY A 71 -42.66 -1.35 52.59
N GLU A 72 -43.40 -0.62 53.44
CA GLU A 72 -43.83 0.76 53.16
C GLU A 72 -42.72 1.76 53.55
N GLY A 73 -42.24 2.51 52.55
CA GLY A 73 -41.39 3.70 52.70
C GLY A 73 -42.21 4.99 52.62
N ASP A 74 -41.72 6.08 53.23
CA ASP A 74 -42.46 7.34 53.32
C ASP A 74 -42.28 8.23 52.09
N VAL A 75 -43.25 8.16 51.18
CA VAL A 75 -43.34 8.95 49.95
C VAL A 75 -43.26 10.47 50.21
N ASP A 76 -43.86 10.99 51.29
CA ASP A 76 -43.80 12.44 51.56
C ASP A 76 -42.37 12.88 51.92
N THR A 77 -41.65 12.08 52.71
CA THR A 77 -40.23 12.36 53.04
C THR A 77 -39.35 12.22 51.80
N VAL A 78 -39.52 11.17 50.99
CA VAL A 78 -38.80 11.00 49.71
C VAL A 78 -38.98 12.22 48.83
N ARG A 79 -40.24 12.59 48.57
CA ARG A 79 -40.60 13.77 47.80
C ARG A 79 -39.93 15.02 48.35
N LEU A 80 -40.04 15.27 49.65
CA LEU A 80 -39.53 16.48 50.30
C LEU A 80 -37.99 16.56 50.22
N VAL A 81 -37.29 15.43 50.34
CA VAL A 81 -35.83 15.35 50.14
C VAL A 81 -35.46 15.58 48.69
N LEU A 82 -36.09 14.89 47.73
CA LEU A 82 -35.78 15.04 46.31
C LEU A 82 -36.04 16.48 45.82
N GLU A 83 -37.16 17.09 46.23
CA GLU A 83 -37.41 18.53 45.98
C GLU A 83 -36.31 19.40 46.58
N THR A 84 -35.82 19.10 47.79
CA THR A 84 -34.74 19.86 48.43
C THR A 84 -33.42 19.72 47.68
N LEU A 85 -33.07 18.50 47.22
CA LEU A 85 -31.85 18.24 46.45
C LEU A 85 -31.89 18.95 45.09
N LEU A 86 -33.02 18.91 44.37
CA LEU A 86 -33.22 19.66 43.13
C LEU A 86 -33.07 21.18 43.33
N MET A 87 -33.56 21.73 44.45
CA MET A 87 -33.37 23.15 44.79
C MET A 87 -31.91 23.53 45.09
N LEU A 88 -31.02 22.57 45.36
CA LEU A 88 -29.57 22.83 45.50
C LEU A 88 -28.84 22.78 44.16
N PHE A 89 -29.29 21.93 43.22
CA PHE A 89 -28.79 21.93 41.83
C PHE A 89 -29.27 23.16 41.03
N GLU A 90 -30.46 23.68 41.33
CA GLU A 90 -30.99 24.93 40.77
C GLU A 90 -31.09 26.05 41.84
N PRO A 91 -29.97 26.67 42.25
CA PRO A 91 -30.01 27.78 43.21
C PRO A 91 -30.67 29.04 42.62
N ASP A 92 -31.02 29.99 43.48
CA ASP A 92 -31.49 31.31 43.07
C ASP A 92 -30.32 32.13 42.48
N ARG A 93 -30.52 32.74 41.30
CA ARG A 93 -29.49 33.59 40.66
C ARG A 93 -29.23 34.89 41.43
N GLU A 94 -30.14 35.29 42.33
CA GLU A 94 -29.93 36.40 43.26
C GLU A 94 -29.28 35.98 44.60
N SER A 95 -28.98 34.68 44.80
CA SER A 95 -28.29 34.20 46.00
C SER A 95 -26.81 34.64 46.02
N PRO A 96 -26.29 35.16 47.15
CA PRO A 96 -24.86 35.43 47.32
C PRO A 96 -24.01 34.16 47.49
N GLU A 97 -24.63 32.98 47.57
CA GLU A 97 -23.96 31.68 47.64
C GLU A 97 -24.06 30.88 46.33
N ALA A 98 -24.77 31.34 45.30
CA ALA A 98 -24.89 30.58 44.04
C ALA A 98 -23.57 30.56 43.25
N SER A 99 -23.11 29.35 42.89
CA SER A 99 -22.05 29.11 41.90
C SER A 99 -22.34 27.82 41.13
N GLU A 100 -21.86 27.74 39.89
CA GLU A 100 -21.87 26.51 39.07
C GLU A 100 -21.02 25.40 39.73
N ASP A 101 -20.00 25.77 40.52
CA ASP A 101 -19.20 24.86 41.35
C ASP A 101 -20.06 23.99 42.29
N ILE A 102 -21.24 24.48 42.71
CA ILE A 102 -22.12 23.76 43.62
C ILE A 102 -22.75 22.56 42.91
N ALA A 103 -23.21 22.69 41.67
CA ALA A 103 -23.75 21.56 40.91
C ALA A 103 -22.69 20.47 40.69
N LEU A 104 -21.45 20.88 40.38
CA LEU A 104 -20.30 19.97 40.26
C LEU A 104 -20.00 19.26 41.60
N TRP A 105 -19.95 19.99 42.71
CA TRP A 105 -19.69 19.43 44.04
C TRP A 105 -20.81 18.51 44.53
N LEU A 106 -22.07 18.88 44.29
CA LEU A 106 -23.24 18.04 44.58
C LEU A 106 -23.14 16.72 43.79
N ALA A 107 -22.83 16.77 42.50
CA ALA A 107 -22.68 15.59 41.66
C ALA A 107 -21.47 14.70 42.05
N ASP A 108 -20.36 15.30 42.49
CA ASP A 108 -19.20 14.57 43.01
C ASP A 108 -19.54 13.83 44.32
N GLU A 109 -20.11 14.52 45.30
CA GLU A 109 -20.47 13.93 46.60
C GLU A 109 -21.61 12.91 46.46
N PHE A 110 -22.54 13.12 45.52
CA PHE A 110 -23.58 12.14 45.21
C PHE A 110 -22.99 10.89 44.51
N SER A 111 -22.13 11.05 43.50
CA SER A 111 -21.55 9.92 42.75
C SER A 111 -20.35 9.25 43.41
N GLN A 112 -19.84 9.78 44.54
CA GLN A 112 -18.78 9.15 45.34
C GLN A 112 -19.20 7.77 45.88
N ARG A 113 -20.50 7.53 46.10
CA ARG A 113 -21.03 6.23 46.56
C ARG A 113 -22.04 5.66 45.58
N GLN A 114 -21.73 4.49 45.03
CA GLN A 114 -22.60 3.73 44.11
C GLN A 114 -24.02 3.50 44.65
N ASP A 115 -24.15 3.32 45.97
CA ASP A 115 -25.44 3.24 46.68
C ASP A 115 -26.39 4.39 46.32
N ASN A 116 -25.86 5.61 46.13
CA ASN A 116 -26.65 6.84 45.98
C ASN A 116 -27.35 6.91 44.61
N ILE A 117 -26.65 6.52 43.53
CA ILE A 117 -27.26 6.42 42.20
C ILE A 117 -28.20 5.21 42.13
N THR A 118 -27.82 4.10 42.79
CA THR A 118 -28.66 2.89 42.84
C THR A 118 -30.02 3.19 43.49
N ILE A 119 -30.09 3.97 44.56
CA ILE A 119 -31.37 4.33 45.19
C ILE A 119 -32.25 5.24 44.33
N LEU A 120 -31.70 6.15 43.51
CA LEU A 120 -32.52 6.91 42.56
C LEU A 120 -33.13 6.00 41.48
N LEU A 121 -32.42 4.93 41.09
CA LEU A 121 -32.91 3.91 40.17
C LEU A 121 -33.94 2.97 40.83
N ASP A 122 -33.75 2.59 42.11
CA ASP A 122 -34.74 1.85 42.90
C ASP A 122 -36.05 2.63 43.11
N LEU A 123 -35.97 3.97 43.16
CA LEU A 123 -37.14 4.86 43.26
C LEU A 123 -37.94 4.97 41.94
N LEU A 124 -37.38 4.55 40.80
CA LEU A 124 -38.11 4.48 39.53
C LEU A 124 -39.14 3.34 39.52
N ASP A 125 -38.87 2.24 40.23
CA ASP A 125 -39.80 1.12 40.35
C ASP A 125 -41.07 1.51 41.13
N GLN A 126 -40.97 2.46 42.07
CA GLN A 126 -42.08 2.89 42.91
C GLN A 126 -43.22 3.53 42.08
N PRO A 127 -44.50 3.29 42.40
CA PRO A 127 -45.61 3.78 41.57
C PRO A 127 -45.87 5.29 41.69
N ASP A 128 -45.37 5.93 42.75
CA ASP A 128 -45.61 7.37 43.00
C ASP A 128 -45.07 8.26 41.86
N TYR A 129 -45.78 9.34 41.59
CA TYR A 129 -45.42 10.30 40.56
C TYR A 129 -44.17 11.12 40.94
N TYR A 130 -44.10 11.60 42.18
CA TYR A 130 -43.04 12.50 42.64
C TYR A 130 -41.70 11.76 42.83
N ALA A 131 -41.74 10.53 43.37
CA ALA A 131 -40.59 9.65 43.47
C ALA A 131 -39.93 9.38 42.11
N ARG A 132 -40.72 9.12 41.06
CA ARG A 132 -40.20 8.93 39.70
C ARG A 132 -39.67 10.23 39.10
N ILE A 133 -40.52 11.27 38.95
CA ILE A 133 -40.13 12.49 38.23
C ILE A 133 -38.93 13.19 38.88
N TYR A 134 -38.87 13.27 40.21
CA TYR A 134 -37.77 13.94 40.88
C TYR A 134 -36.49 13.09 40.92
N SER A 135 -36.58 11.75 40.95
CA SER A 135 -35.39 10.89 40.77
C SER A 135 -34.82 11.02 39.35
N ILE A 136 -35.67 11.09 38.32
CA ILE A 136 -35.25 11.33 36.93
C ILE A 136 -34.60 12.71 36.78
N GLN A 137 -35.27 13.78 37.24
CA GLN A 137 -34.72 15.13 37.16
C GLN A 137 -33.41 15.28 37.95
N LEU A 138 -33.25 14.57 39.08
CA LEU A 138 -32.03 14.59 39.86
C LEU A 138 -30.92 13.79 39.16
N LEU A 139 -31.23 12.65 38.54
CA LEU A 139 -30.29 11.93 37.66
C LEU A 139 -29.87 12.79 36.46
N THR A 140 -30.77 13.56 35.85
CA THR A 140 -30.44 14.55 34.80
C THR A 140 -29.48 15.61 35.34
N ALA A 141 -29.78 16.25 36.47
CA ALA A 141 -28.93 17.29 37.05
C ALA A 141 -27.51 16.78 37.42
N ILE A 142 -27.41 15.55 37.93
CA ILE A 142 -26.12 14.88 38.19
C ILE A 142 -25.43 14.56 36.86
N SER A 143 -26.15 14.04 35.85
CA SER A 143 -25.61 13.71 34.53
C SER A 143 -25.07 14.94 33.79
N THR A 144 -25.82 16.05 33.73
CA THR A 144 -25.37 17.31 33.13
C THR A 144 -24.11 17.86 33.81
N SER A 145 -23.95 17.62 35.12
CA SER A 145 -22.77 18.04 35.89
C SER A 145 -21.58 17.09 35.73
N ARG A 146 -21.82 15.77 35.64
CA ARG A 146 -20.83 14.69 35.64
C ARG A 146 -21.30 13.50 34.78
N PRO A 147 -21.29 13.61 33.43
CA PRO A 147 -21.97 12.63 32.57
C PRO A 147 -21.30 11.26 32.62
N GLU A 148 -20.00 11.18 32.32
CA GLU A 148 -19.22 9.94 32.28
C GLU A 148 -19.33 9.14 33.59
N ARG A 149 -19.27 9.84 34.73
CA ARG A 149 -19.37 9.26 36.06
C ARG A 149 -20.79 8.79 36.40
N THR A 150 -21.81 9.46 35.86
CA THR A 150 -23.22 9.03 35.99
C THR A 150 -23.47 7.79 35.12
N GLN A 151 -22.93 7.75 33.90
CA GLN A 151 -22.94 6.56 33.03
C GLN A 151 -22.29 5.36 33.73
N GLU A 152 -21.08 5.52 34.30
CA GLU A 152 -20.42 4.47 35.10
C GLU A 152 -21.31 3.94 36.24
N CYS A 153 -21.95 4.84 36.99
CA CYS A 153 -22.78 4.44 38.13
C CYS A 153 -24.09 3.76 37.68
N ILE A 154 -24.66 4.13 36.54
CA ILE A 154 -25.84 3.46 35.97
C ILE A 154 -25.47 2.06 35.47
N LEU A 155 -24.29 1.91 34.82
CA LEU A 155 -23.75 0.63 34.37
C LEU A 155 -23.41 -0.33 35.54
N GLN A 156 -22.99 0.21 36.68
CA GLN A 156 -22.68 -0.56 37.89
C GLN A 156 -23.92 -0.86 38.76
N ALA A 157 -25.06 -0.21 38.51
CA ALA A 157 -26.29 -0.43 39.27
C ALA A 157 -27.03 -1.69 38.77
N PRO A 158 -27.47 -2.59 39.67
CA PRO A 158 -28.28 -3.74 39.28
C PRO A 158 -29.54 -3.31 38.52
N LEU A 159 -29.68 -3.82 37.29
CA LEU A 159 -30.77 -3.51 36.35
C LEU A 159 -30.92 -2.00 36.05
N GLY A 160 -29.85 -1.19 36.18
CA GLY A 160 -29.91 0.27 36.02
C GLY A 160 -30.42 0.73 34.65
N THR A 161 -29.96 0.09 33.58
CA THR A 161 -30.44 0.34 32.20
C THR A 161 -31.89 -0.10 32.01
N ALA A 162 -32.23 -1.32 32.41
CA ALA A 162 -33.58 -1.88 32.32
C ALA A 162 -34.61 -0.98 33.02
N ARG A 163 -34.28 -0.46 34.20
CA ARG A 163 -35.14 0.45 34.98
C ARG A 163 -35.38 1.76 34.25
N LEU A 164 -34.34 2.43 33.75
CA LEU A 164 -34.47 3.68 33.00
C LEU A 164 -35.29 3.51 31.72
N VAL A 165 -35.01 2.46 30.94
CA VAL A 165 -35.73 2.15 29.70
C VAL A 165 -37.17 1.69 29.97
N GLY A 166 -37.41 1.06 31.13
CA GLY A 166 -38.74 0.70 31.63
C GLY A 166 -39.66 1.90 31.87
N VAL A 167 -39.13 3.07 32.26
CA VAL A 167 -39.94 4.29 32.46
C VAL A 167 -40.53 4.84 31.16
N LEU A 168 -40.04 4.43 29.99
CA LEU A 168 -40.67 4.77 28.71
C LEU A 168 -42.09 4.17 28.54
N ASP A 169 -42.47 3.18 29.35
CA ASP A 169 -43.86 2.65 29.42
C ASP A 169 -44.75 3.41 30.43
N ASP A 170 -44.26 4.45 31.12
CA ASP A 170 -45.06 5.18 32.11
C ASP A 170 -46.20 5.97 31.43
N GLY A 171 -47.45 5.64 31.76
CA GLY A 171 -48.65 6.29 31.21
C GLY A 171 -48.89 7.73 31.67
N ARG A 172 -47.83 8.43 32.14
CA ARG A 172 -47.84 9.83 32.56
C ARG A 172 -46.75 10.55 31.78
N ASP A 173 -47.15 11.30 30.75
CA ASP A 173 -46.25 11.90 29.76
C ASP A 173 -45.10 12.70 30.38
N ALA A 174 -45.34 13.41 31.48
CA ALA A 174 -44.31 14.16 32.20
C ALA A 174 -43.15 13.28 32.75
N VAL A 175 -43.46 12.06 33.22
CA VAL A 175 -42.44 11.10 33.71
C VAL A 175 -41.72 10.46 32.54
N ARG A 176 -42.50 9.98 31.58
CA ARG A 176 -42.08 9.30 30.34
C ARG A 176 -41.14 10.16 29.49
N ASN A 177 -41.49 11.43 29.27
CA ASN A 177 -40.71 12.38 28.48
C ASN A 177 -39.44 12.83 29.22
N ALA A 178 -39.48 12.95 30.55
CA ALA A 178 -38.27 13.22 31.33
C ALA A 178 -37.28 12.05 31.26
N ALA A 179 -37.76 10.80 31.28
CA ALA A 179 -36.92 9.61 31.08
C ALA A 179 -36.33 9.55 29.65
N LEU A 180 -37.13 9.92 28.64
CA LEU A 180 -36.66 10.05 27.25
C LEU A 180 -35.51 11.05 27.12
N LEU A 181 -35.66 12.26 27.66
CA LEU A 181 -34.60 13.28 27.65
C LEU A 181 -33.34 12.82 28.39
N LEU A 182 -33.49 12.23 29.59
CA LEU A 182 -32.37 11.65 30.33
C LEU A 182 -31.65 10.55 29.52
N LEU A 183 -32.38 9.72 28.76
CA LEU A 183 -31.77 8.72 27.88
C LEU A 183 -31.08 9.35 26.66
N VAL A 184 -31.58 10.45 26.10
CA VAL A 184 -30.88 11.22 25.05
C VAL A 184 -29.55 11.76 25.60
N ASP A 185 -29.58 12.45 26.75
CA ASP A 185 -28.38 13.01 27.38
C ASP A 185 -27.34 11.93 27.71
N LEU A 186 -27.77 10.82 28.33
CA LEU A 186 -26.92 9.69 28.70
C LEU A 186 -26.35 8.93 27.49
N THR A 187 -26.95 9.00 26.31
CA THR A 187 -26.46 8.29 25.10
C THR A 187 -25.65 9.17 24.16
N ASN A 188 -25.66 10.50 24.36
CA ASN A 188 -24.93 11.48 23.56
C ASN A 188 -23.40 11.42 23.80
N VAL A 189 -22.98 11.02 25.00
CA VAL A 189 -21.57 10.90 25.39
C VAL A 189 -21.00 9.52 25.03
N SER A 190 -19.75 9.49 24.56
CA SER A 190 -19.08 8.46 23.73
C SER A 190 -18.93 7.02 24.29
N GLN A 191 -19.68 6.61 25.31
CA GLN A 191 -19.62 5.27 25.90
C GLN A 191 -20.49 4.26 25.14
N THR A 192 -19.88 3.54 24.19
CA THR A 192 -20.59 2.55 23.34
C THR A 192 -21.23 1.39 24.11
N GLU A 193 -20.74 1.04 25.31
CA GLU A 193 -21.35 -0.03 26.13
C GLU A 193 -22.74 0.36 26.69
N LEU A 194 -22.92 1.61 27.10
CA LEU A 194 -24.22 2.08 27.60
C LEU A 194 -25.26 2.13 26.47
N GLN A 195 -24.84 2.57 25.27
CA GLN A 195 -25.67 2.54 24.07
C GLN A 195 -26.09 1.10 23.69
N LYS A 196 -25.19 0.10 23.82
CA LYS A 196 -25.52 -1.31 23.59
C LYS A 196 -26.55 -1.81 24.60
N LEU A 197 -26.30 -1.60 25.89
CA LEU A 197 -27.18 -2.09 26.95
C LEU A 197 -28.57 -1.45 26.86
N ILE A 198 -28.68 -0.14 26.63
CA ILE A 198 -29.98 0.52 26.40
C ILE A 198 -30.70 -0.09 25.18
N ALA A 199 -30.00 -0.36 24.07
CA ALA A 199 -30.60 -0.97 22.89
C ALA A 199 -31.10 -2.42 23.14
N PHE A 200 -30.44 -3.19 24.02
CA PHE A 200 -30.88 -4.54 24.41
C PHE A 200 -32.16 -4.55 25.26
N GLU A 201 -32.49 -3.49 26.00
CA GLU A 201 -33.72 -3.37 26.81
C GLU A 201 -34.98 -2.99 25.96
N ASP A 202 -34.98 -3.35 24.67
CA ASP A 202 -36.02 -3.02 23.67
C ASP A 202 -36.28 -1.52 23.47
N ALA A 203 -35.28 -0.66 23.75
CA ALA A 203 -35.40 0.79 23.61
C ALA A 203 -35.85 1.22 22.19
N PHE A 204 -35.47 0.48 21.14
CA PHE A 204 -35.91 0.76 19.77
C PHE A 204 -37.43 0.66 19.60
N GLN A 205 -38.08 -0.44 19.98
CA GLN A 205 -39.52 -0.59 19.78
C GLN A 205 -40.32 0.29 20.74
N ARG A 206 -39.81 0.54 21.96
CA ARG A 206 -40.32 1.57 22.88
C ARG A 206 -40.34 2.94 22.20
N THR A 207 -39.23 3.36 21.62
CA THR A 207 -39.10 4.64 20.91
C THR A 207 -40.04 4.75 19.69
N PHE A 208 -40.20 3.67 18.91
CA PHE A 208 -41.21 3.64 17.83
C PHE A 208 -42.66 3.66 18.35
N ASN A 209 -42.94 3.08 19.51
CA ASN A 209 -44.26 3.19 20.15
C ASN A 209 -44.55 4.62 20.60
N LEU A 210 -43.56 5.32 21.18
CA LEU A 210 -43.70 6.73 21.57
C LEU A 210 -44.00 7.63 20.36
N ILE A 211 -43.21 7.55 19.28
CA ILE A 211 -43.49 8.30 18.05
C ILE A 211 -44.92 8.02 17.56
N GLN A 212 -45.40 6.77 17.66
CA GLN A 212 -46.73 6.41 17.20
C GLN A 212 -47.86 6.87 18.15
N SER A 213 -47.65 6.89 19.47
CA SER A 213 -48.65 7.36 20.45
C SER A 213 -48.85 8.88 20.41
N GLU A 214 -47.78 9.63 20.12
CA GLU A 214 -47.84 11.08 19.96
C GLU A 214 -48.39 11.53 18.58
N GLY A 215 -48.84 10.59 17.74
CA GLY A 215 -49.48 10.89 16.45
C GLY A 215 -48.52 10.95 15.25
N GLY A 216 -47.37 10.28 15.32
CA GLY A 216 -46.43 10.13 14.22
C GLY A 216 -45.62 11.40 13.95
N LEU A 217 -45.06 11.51 12.74
CA LEU A 217 -44.17 12.62 12.39
C LEU A 217 -44.87 14.00 12.35
N ALA A 218 -46.19 14.04 12.12
CA ALA A 218 -46.94 15.28 11.95
C ALA A 218 -47.38 15.89 13.31
N GLU A 219 -48.01 15.11 14.19
CA GLU A 219 -48.52 15.64 15.46
C GLU A 219 -47.51 15.53 16.61
N GLY A 220 -46.53 14.59 16.53
CA GLY A 220 -45.65 14.22 17.64
C GLY A 220 -44.66 15.28 18.14
N GLY A 221 -44.70 16.50 17.57
CA GLY A 221 -44.07 17.69 18.11
C GLY A 221 -42.59 17.50 18.47
N ILE A 222 -42.23 17.84 19.72
CA ILE A 222 -40.88 17.71 20.27
C ILE A 222 -40.57 16.27 20.70
N VAL A 223 -41.55 15.53 21.24
CA VAL A 223 -41.33 14.16 21.72
C VAL A 223 -40.87 13.23 20.58
N ALA A 224 -41.37 13.43 19.35
CA ALA A 224 -40.88 12.74 18.17
C ALA A 224 -39.42 13.12 17.81
N GLN A 225 -39.00 14.37 18.04
CA GLN A 225 -37.62 14.83 17.83
C GLN A 225 -36.66 14.23 18.87
N ASP A 226 -37.09 14.18 20.13
CA ASP A 226 -36.35 13.53 21.23
C ASP A 226 -36.20 12.02 20.96
N CYS A 227 -37.28 11.37 20.50
CA CYS A 227 -37.26 9.97 20.07
C CYS A 227 -36.29 9.72 18.90
N LEU A 228 -36.32 10.56 17.86
CA LEU A 228 -35.39 10.47 16.74
C LEU A 228 -33.93 10.73 17.18
N SER A 229 -33.73 11.60 18.17
CA SER A 229 -32.41 11.86 18.77
C SER A 229 -31.89 10.66 19.58
N LEU A 230 -32.75 9.97 20.34
CA LEU A 230 -32.40 8.73 21.02
C LEU A 230 -32.06 7.62 20.01
N LEU A 231 -32.84 7.46 18.93
CA LEU A 231 -32.50 6.54 17.85
C LEU A 231 -31.13 6.88 17.25
N ALA A 232 -30.87 8.15 16.93
CA ALA A 232 -29.59 8.58 16.38
C ALA A 232 -28.41 8.23 17.30
N ASN A 233 -28.51 8.54 18.61
CA ASN A 233 -27.46 8.25 19.57
C ASN A 233 -27.23 6.75 19.78
N LEU A 234 -28.29 5.91 19.70
CA LEU A 234 -28.16 4.45 19.80
C LEU A 234 -27.57 3.81 18.52
N ILE A 235 -27.59 4.48 17.37
CA ILE A 235 -27.19 3.94 16.06
C ILE A 235 -25.80 4.44 15.62
N ARG A 236 -25.44 5.69 15.97
CA ARG A 236 -24.18 6.35 15.60
C ARG A 236 -22.96 5.52 16.05
N HIS A 237 -22.06 5.21 15.11
CA HIS A 237 -20.82 4.45 15.32
C HIS A 237 -20.98 3.11 16.10
N SER A 238 -22.19 2.51 16.09
CA SER A 238 -22.52 1.32 16.87
C SER A 238 -23.00 0.18 15.96
N HIS A 239 -22.05 -0.49 15.30
CA HIS A 239 -22.31 -1.66 14.43
C HIS A 239 -23.19 -2.73 15.09
N SER A 240 -22.99 -2.98 16.39
CA SER A 240 -23.80 -3.95 17.17
C SER A 240 -25.27 -3.53 17.26
N ASN A 241 -25.54 -2.24 17.45
CA ASN A 241 -26.90 -1.73 17.56
C ASN A 241 -27.56 -1.61 16.18
N GLN A 242 -26.79 -1.32 15.14
CA GLN A 242 -27.26 -1.42 13.75
C GLN A 242 -27.67 -2.85 13.39
N ALA A 243 -26.90 -3.86 13.82
CA ALA A 243 -27.28 -5.27 13.66
C ALA A 243 -28.58 -5.60 14.42
N LEU A 244 -28.64 -5.27 15.70
CA LEU A 244 -29.83 -5.47 16.53
C LEU A 244 -31.08 -4.78 15.93
N PHE A 245 -30.94 -3.57 15.38
CA PHE A 245 -32.04 -2.86 14.72
C PHE A 245 -32.55 -3.58 13.46
N ARG A 246 -31.65 -4.12 12.63
CA ARG A 246 -32.03 -4.93 11.44
C ARG A 246 -32.78 -6.20 11.83
N GLU A 247 -32.36 -6.84 12.92
CA GLU A 247 -32.87 -8.16 13.36
C GLU A 247 -34.15 -8.04 14.21
N SER A 248 -34.28 -7.02 15.06
CA SER A 248 -35.41 -6.79 15.97
C SER A 248 -36.64 -6.14 15.32
N GLY A 249 -36.85 -6.37 14.02
CA GLY A 249 -38.06 -5.93 13.30
C GLY A 249 -38.28 -4.41 13.27
N CYS A 250 -37.22 -3.60 13.33
CA CYS A 250 -37.34 -2.13 13.31
C CYS A 250 -37.47 -1.55 11.89
N VAL A 251 -36.95 -2.24 10.86
CA VAL A 251 -37.01 -1.77 9.46
C VAL A 251 -38.44 -1.57 8.93
N PRO A 252 -39.44 -2.45 9.21
CA PRO A 252 -40.84 -2.16 8.86
C PRO A 252 -41.44 -0.91 9.53
N ARG A 253 -40.96 -0.56 10.73
CA ARG A 253 -41.41 0.63 11.49
C ARG A 253 -40.83 1.90 10.89
N LEU A 254 -39.53 1.85 10.57
CA LEU A 254 -38.79 2.87 9.83
C LEU A 254 -39.47 3.17 8.48
N ILE A 255 -39.87 2.13 7.73
CA ILE A 255 -40.63 2.25 6.46
C ILE A 255 -41.93 3.05 6.64
N GLU A 256 -42.67 2.83 7.72
CA GLU A 256 -43.94 3.54 7.95
C GLU A 256 -43.72 5.03 8.24
N LEU A 257 -42.65 5.38 8.97
CA LEU A 257 -42.28 6.78 9.17
C LEU A 257 -41.87 7.45 7.85
N ILE A 258 -41.14 6.77 6.97
CA ILE A 258 -40.76 7.33 5.65
C ILE A 258 -42.01 7.65 4.83
N LYS A 259 -43.03 6.78 4.82
CA LYS A 259 -44.32 7.09 4.16
C LYS A 259 -44.99 8.34 4.74
N GLN A 260 -44.99 8.49 6.07
CA GLN A 260 -45.53 9.69 6.72
C GLN A 260 -44.77 10.97 6.31
N ALA A 261 -43.46 10.89 6.07
CA ALA A 261 -42.69 11.99 5.50
C ALA A 261 -43.06 12.28 4.02
N SER A 262 -43.38 11.25 3.24
CA SER A 262 -43.66 11.34 1.79
C SER A 262 -45.08 11.75 1.40
N THR A 263 -46.04 11.85 2.33
CA THR A 263 -47.44 12.17 1.99
C THR A 263 -48.06 13.22 2.93
N PRO A 264 -47.85 14.53 2.68
CA PRO A 264 -48.66 15.58 3.30
C PRO A 264 -50.13 15.48 2.80
N PRO A 265 -51.13 15.51 3.70
CA PRO A 265 -52.53 15.69 3.33
C PRO A 265 -52.78 17.05 2.67
N ASP A 266 -53.73 17.11 1.72
CA ASP A 266 -54.04 18.36 1.01
C ASP A 266 -54.58 19.46 1.96
N ASP A 267 -55.32 19.06 3.00
CA ASP A 267 -55.86 19.94 4.07
C ASP A 267 -54.91 20.07 5.30
N GLU A 268 -53.60 19.78 5.18
CA GLU A 268 -52.67 19.84 6.31
C GLU A 268 -52.35 21.27 6.77
N ASN A 269 -52.57 21.53 8.06
CA ASN A 269 -52.29 22.80 8.72
C ASN A 269 -50.77 23.05 8.92
N ASP A 270 -50.39 24.31 9.10
CA ASP A 270 -48.99 24.75 9.16
C ASP A 270 -48.19 24.17 10.34
N PHE A 271 -48.84 23.85 11.48
CA PHE A 271 -48.18 23.26 12.64
C PHE A 271 -47.80 21.80 12.38
N SER A 272 -48.75 20.99 11.94
CA SER A 272 -48.54 19.58 11.57
C SER A 272 -47.49 19.46 10.46
N ARG A 273 -47.55 20.35 9.46
CA ARG A 273 -46.55 20.45 8.38
C ARG A 273 -45.15 20.79 8.90
N SER A 274 -45.02 21.82 9.74
CA SER A 274 -43.73 22.25 10.30
C SER A 274 -43.08 21.18 11.19
N ASN A 275 -43.89 20.41 11.91
CA ASN A 275 -43.42 19.26 12.69
C ASN A 275 -43.01 18.10 11.77
N ARG A 276 -43.84 17.76 10.76
CA ARG A 276 -43.55 16.73 9.75
C ARG A 276 -42.22 17.00 9.05
N GLU A 277 -41.93 18.24 8.66
CA GLU A 277 -40.64 18.61 8.06
C GLU A 277 -39.46 18.36 9.02
N LYS A 278 -39.50 18.87 10.26
CA LYS A 278 -38.44 18.65 11.26
C LYS A 278 -38.22 17.17 11.56
N ASN A 279 -39.30 16.42 11.71
CA ASN A 279 -39.27 14.99 12.01
C ASN A 279 -38.82 14.16 10.80
N ALA A 280 -39.17 14.55 9.57
CA ALA A 280 -38.63 13.96 8.35
C ALA A 280 -37.12 14.23 8.18
N TRP A 281 -36.65 15.44 8.53
CA TRP A 281 -35.23 15.75 8.55
C TRP A 281 -34.47 14.87 9.55
N GLY A 282 -34.97 14.76 10.79
CA GLY A 282 -34.40 13.88 11.82
C GLY A 282 -34.40 12.39 11.40
N LEU A 283 -35.47 11.93 10.75
CA LEU A 283 -35.56 10.58 10.19
C LEU A 283 -34.52 10.31 9.09
N LEU A 284 -34.30 11.27 8.19
CA LEU A 284 -33.25 11.19 7.16
C LEU A 284 -31.85 11.21 7.78
N ALA A 285 -31.63 11.99 8.85
CA ALA A 285 -30.38 11.97 9.61
C ALA A 285 -30.14 10.58 10.26
N VAL A 286 -31.15 9.98 10.89
CA VAL A 286 -31.09 8.62 11.44
C VAL A 286 -30.78 7.58 10.36
N LEU A 287 -31.41 7.67 9.18
CA LEU A 287 -31.13 6.80 8.05
C LEU A 287 -29.67 6.85 7.59
N ARG A 288 -29.07 8.05 7.53
CA ARG A 288 -27.67 8.23 7.09
C ARG A 288 -26.64 7.69 8.08
N LEU A 289 -26.97 7.55 9.37
CA LEU A 289 -26.08 6.90 10.37
C LEU A 289 -25.90 5.39 10.14
N PHE A 290 -26.76 4.75 9.35
CA PHE A 290 -26.54 3.38 8.87
C PHE A 290 -25.66 3.32 7.61
N LEU A 291 -25.36 4.47 6.99
CA LEU A 291 -24.76 4.57 5.65
C LEU A 291 -23.40 5.29 5.68
N GLU A 292 -22.79 5.36 6.86
CA GLU A 292 -21.50 6.02 7.10
C GLU A 292 -20.36 5.30 6.34
N ARG A 293 -19.50 6.07 5.68
CA ARG A 293 -18.49 5.52 4.76
C ARG A 293 -17.35 4.87 5.55
N GLY A 294 -16.96 3.66 5.15
CA GLY A 294 -15.90 2.87 5.79
C GLY A 294 -16.34 2.02 6.99
N GLU A 295 -17.58 2.20 7.49
CA GLU A 295 -18.08 1.43 8.62
C GLU A 295 -18.39 -0.05 8.29
N LEU A 296 -18.11 -0.94 9.25
CA LEU A 296 -18.15 -2.40 9.09
C LEU A 296 -19.54 -2.96 8.74
N GLY A 297 -20.60 -2.17 8.98
CA GLY A 297 -22.00 -2.56 8.77
C GLY A 297 -22.65 -1.95 7.53
N THR A 298 -21.98 -1.00 6.86
CA THR A 298 -22.63 -0.13 5.88
C THR A 298 -23.14 -0.91 4.66
N LYS A 299 -22.36 -1.86 4.14
CA LYS A 299 -22.80 -2.68 2.99
C LYS A 299 -24.03 -3.55 3.32
N GLN A 300 -24.09 -4.10 4.53
CA GLN A 300 -25.24 -4.89 5.01
C GLN A 300 -26.46 -4.00 5.26
N ASN A 301 -26.26 -2.76 5.70
CA ASN A 301 -27.33 -1.76 5.85
C ASN A 301 -27.89 -1.35 4.48
N GLN A 302 -27.03 -1.00 3.51
CA GLN A 302 -27.39 -0.69 2.13
C GLN A 302 -28.20 -1.84 1.48
N ASP A 303 -27.70 -3.08 1.56
CA ASP A 303 -28.38 -4.28 1.04
C ASP A 303 -29.78 -4.46 1.65
N VAL A 304 -29.94 -4.21 2.95
CA VAL A 304 -31.23 -4.32 3.65
C VAL A 304 -32.17 -3.16 3.29
N PHE A 305 -31.68 -1.93 3.20
CA PHE A 305 -32.46 -0.76 2.78
C PHE A 305 -32.91 -0.85 1.31
N TRP A 306 -32.11 -1.49 0.46
CA TRP A 306 -32.52 -1.86 -0.90
C TRP A 306 -33.64 -2.90 -0.87
N ARG A 307 -33.38 -4.08 -0.29
CA ARG A 307 -34.31 -5.23 -0.32
C ARG A 307 -35.65 -4.99 0.38
N SER A 308 -35.67 -4.08 1.36
CA SER A 308 -36.89 -3.69 2.08
C SER A 308 -37.66 -2.54 1.44
N GLY A 309 -37.13 -1.92 0.37
CA GLY A 309 -37.77 -0.80 -0.32
C GLY A 309 -37.59 0.57 0.35
N VAL A 310 -36.83 0.67 1.44
CA VAL A 310 -36.47 1.95 2.10
C VAL A 310 -35.89 2.94 1.09
N LEU A 311 -34.94 2.50 0.26
CA LEU A 311 -34.33 3.38 -0.75
C LEU A 311 -35.34 3.91 -1.77
N HIS A 312 -36.27 3.09 -2.24
CA HIS A 312 -37.29 3.51 -3.21
C HIS A 312 -38.26 4.55 -2.61
N LEU A 313 -38.61 4.42 -1.33
CA LEU A 313 -39.44 5.40 -0.62
C LEU A 313 -38.70 6.72 -0.39
N VAL A 314 -37.42 6.68 0.01
CA VAL A 314 -36.58 7.89 0.16
C VAL A 314 -36.35 8.56 -1.20
N LEU A 315 -36.17 7.79 -2.27
CA LEU A 315 -36.07 8.32 -3.63
C LEU A 315 -37.39 8.96 -4.10
N THR A 316 -38.54 8.39 -3.72
CA THR A 316 -39.86 9.00 -3.99
C THR A 316 -40.01 10.33 -3.24
N LEU A 317 -39.58 10.40 -1.97
CA LEU A 317 -39.53 11.64 -1.18
C LEU A 317 -38.61 12.72 -1.80
N ALA A 318 -37.51 12.31 -2.45
CA ALA A 318 -36.62 13.25 -3.15
C ALA A 318 -37.29 13.96 -4.34
N PHE A 319 -38.23 13.30 -5.01
CA PHE A 319 -38.91 13.82 -6.19
C PHE A 319 -40.31 14.41 -5.93
N ASP A 320 -40.93 14.19 -4.77
CA ASP A 320 -42.20 14.84 -4.42
C ASP A 320 -42.01 16.35 -4.20
N GLU A 321 -42.52 17.16 -5.13
CA GLU A 321 -42.41 18.62 -5.10
C GLU A 321 -43.22 19.29 -3.97
N ARG A 322 -44.09 18.54 -3.29
CA ARG A 322 -44.82 19.01 -2.10
C ARG A 322 -43.94 18.97 -0.85
N ALA A 323 -42.84 18.21 -0.87
CA ALA A 323 -41.87 18.18 0.21
C ALA A 323 -40.92 19.38 0.13
N ALA A 324 -40.61 19.99 1.28
CA ALA A 324 -39.74 21.16 1.34
C ALA A 324 -38.35 20.88 0.72
N PRO A 325 -37.72 21.84 0.01
CA PRO A 325 -36.48 21.59 -0.74
C PRO A 325 -35.33 21.00 0.10
N HIS A 326 -35.23 21.39 1.38
CA HIS A 326 -34.22 20.86 2.29
C HIS A 326 -34.46 19.37 2.65
N ILE A 327 -35.71 18.90 2.68
CA ILE A 327 -36.04 17.48 2.86
C ILE A 327 -35.67 16.71 1.59
N ARG A 328 -36.05 17.21 0.42
CA ARG A 328 -35.70 16.62 -0.88
C ARG A 328 -34.18 16.49 -1.06
N MET A 329 -33.42 17.54 -0.70
CA MET A 329 -31.95 17.53 -0.70
C MET A 329 -31.38 16.45 0.23
N ASN A 330 -31.90 16.32 1.46
CA ASN A 330 -31.41 15.29 2.40
C ASN A 330 -31.84 13.88 1.96
N ALA A 331 -32.97 13.72 1.28
CA ALA A 331 -33.39 12.46 0.68
C ALA A 331 -32.46 12.02 -0.46
N LEU A 332 -32.06 12.95 -1.35
CA LEU A 332 -31.04 12.70 -2.39
C LEU A 332 -29.68 12.31 -1.78
N LYS A 333 -29.22 13.03 -0.76
CA LYS A 333 -27.98 12.70 -0.02
C LYS A 333 -28.06 11.32 0.66
N THR A 334 -29.22 10.97 1.23
CA THR A 334 -29.48 9.63 1.79
C THR A 334 -29.47 8.54 0.71
N CYS A 335 -29.99 8.81 -0.50
CA CYS A 335 -29.89 7.89 -1.62
C CYS A 335 -28.44 7.70 -2.10
N SER A 336 -27.63 8.77 -2.07
CA SER A 336 -26.22 8.75 -2.50
C SER A 336 -25.40 7.82 -1.59
N ASP A 337 -25.51 8.02 -0.27
CA ASP A 337 -24.85 7.16 0.72
C ASP A 337 -25.41 5.72 0.72
N ALA A 338 -26.64 5.50 0.24
CA ALA A 338 -27.27 4.18 0.13
C ALA A 338 -26.79 3.32 -1.05
N ILE A 339 -26.17 3.90 -2.09
CA ILE A 339 -25.67 3.16 -3.26
C ILE A 339 -24.15 3.21 -3.43
N ILE A 340 -23.48 4.24 -2.90
CA ILE A 340 -22.03 4.43 -3.11
C ILE A 340 -21.21 3.22 -2.64
N PHE A 341 -20.20 2.86 -3.43
CA PHE A 341 -19.32 1.69 -3.24
C PHE A 341 -20.02 0.32 -3.21
N ASN A 342 -21.29 0.21 -3.66
CA ASN A 342 -22.02 -1.07 -3.72
C ASN A 342 -22.47 -1.40 -5.14
N ALA A 343 -21.54 -1.92 -5.95
CA ALA A 343 -21.71 -2.19 -7.38
C ALA A 343 -23.04 -2.89 -7.77
N PRO A 344 -23.52 -3.96 -7.09
CA PRO A 344 -24.82 -4.57 -7.40
C PRO A 344 -26.02 -3.62 -7.21
N LEU A 345 -25.94 -2.66 -6.29
CA LEU A 345 -27.00 -1.66 -6.08
C LEU A 345 -26.85 -0.50 -7.06
N GLN A 346 -25.63 -0.10 -7.39
CA GLN A 346 -25.34 0.87 -8.45
C GLN A 346 -25.89 0.37 -9.79
N GLU A 347 -25.54 -0.85 -10.21
CA GLU A 347 -26.05 -1.49 -11.44
C GLU A 347 -27.59 -1.57 -11.48
N ALA A 348 -28.23 -1.85 -10.35
CA ALA A 348 -29.69 -1.93 -10.26
C ALA A 348 -30.38 -0.55 -10.19
N PHE A 349 -29.70 0.50 -9.70
CA PHE A 349 -30.29 1.81 -9.41
C PHE A 349 -30.95 2.46 -10.63
N ALA A 350 -30.30 2.41 -11.80
CA ALA A 350 -30.83 3.00 -13.03
C ALA A 350 -32.18 2.43 -13.50
N SER A 351 -32.58 1.24 -13.01
CA SER A 351 -33.89 0.65 -13.30
C SER A 351 -35.05 1.33 -12.57
N PHE A 352 -34.78 2.11 -11.51
CA PHE A 352 -35.83 2.83 -10.79
C PHE A 352 -36.47 3.92 -11.65
N GLN A 353 -37.76 4.11 -11.43
CA GLN A 353 -38.56 5.17 -12.03
C GLN A 353 -39.14 6.06 -10.93
N VAL A 354 -39.24 7.35 -11.23
CA VAL A 354 -39.75 8.37 -10.29
C VAL A 354 -40.84 9.22 -10.95
N PRO A 355 -41.84 9.70 -10.18
CA PRO A 355 -42.79 10.70 -10.67
C PRO A 355 -42.09 12.06 -10.78
N VAL A 356 -42.34 12.76 -11.89
CA VAL A 356 -41.88 14.12 -12.16
C VAL A 356 -43.09 14.94 -12.60
N THR A 357 -43.15 16.21 -12.20
CA THR A 357 -44.24 17.11 -12.61
C THR A 357 -44.23 17.26 -14.14
N ALA A 358 -45.35 16.91 -14.78
CA ALA A 358 -45.52 17.12 -16.20
C ALA A 358 -45.83 18.59 -16.49
N GLU A 359 -45.36 19.08 -17.64
CA GLU A 359 -45.77 20.37 -18.18
C GLU A 359 -47.30 20.49 -18.21
N ILE A 360 -47.83 21.62 -17.73
CA ILE A 360 -49.27 21.88 -17.78
C ILE A 360 -49.64 22.13 -19.25
N PRO A 361 -50.44 21.26 -19.90
CA PRO A 361 -50.75 21.43 -21.31
C PRO A 361 -51.59 22.69 -21.51
N ALA A 362 -51.24 23.51 -22.52
CA ALA A 362 -52.00 24.71 -22.84
C ALA A 362 -53.50 24.39 -23.02
N PRO A 363 -54.43 25.15 -22.40
CA PRO A 363 -55.82 24.74 -22.24
C PRO A 363 -56.59 24.70 -23.57
N VAL A 364 -56.63 23.53 -24.20
CA VAL A 364 -57.30 23.31 -25.49
C VAL A 364 -58.81 23.52 -25.35
N ASN A 365 -59.36 24.46 -26.12
CA ASN A 365 -60.79 24.82 -26.13
C ASN A 365 -61.38 25.19 -24.75
N GLY A 366 -60.56 25.67 -23.81
CA GLY A 366 -61.02 26.13 -22.49
C GLY A 366 -61.38 25.02 -21.50
N ALA A 367 -61.16 23.75 -21.84
CA ALA A 367 -61.15 22.66 -20.88
C ALA A 367 -59.78 22.59 -20.20
N ALA A 368 -59.73 22.51 -18.87
CA ALA A 368 -58.49 22.22 -18.16
C ALA A 368 -58.04 20.79 -18.50
N ALA A 369 -56.85 20.65 -19.09
CA ALA A 369 -56.26 19.34 -19.32
C ALA A 369 -55.98 18.66 -17.97
N LYS A 370 -56.25 17.35 -17.87
CA LYS A 370 -55.80 16.58 -16.70
C LYS A 370 -54.28 16.46 -16.76
N VAL A 371 -53.58 17.13 -15.85
CA VAL A 371 -52.16 16.86 -15.59
C VAL A 371 -52.04 15.39 -15.19
N GLN A 372 -51.28 14.62 -15.97
CA GLN A 372 -50.86 13.27 -15.62
C GLN A 372 -49.39 13.38 -15.19
N PRO A 373 -48.96 12.77 -14.07
CA PRO A 373 -47.56 12.80 -13.68
C PRO A 373 -46.69 12.15 -14.77
N LYS A 374 -45.60 12.81 -15.19
CA LYS A 374 -44.59 12.17 -16.05
C LYS A 374 -43.87 11.15 -15.19
N VAL A 375 -43.57 9.98 -15.74
CA VAL A 375 -42.69 9.00 -15.09
C VAL A 375 -41.41 8.93 -15.91
N MET A 376 -40.27 9.09 -15.25
CA MET A 376 -38.94 9.10 -15.84
C MET A 376 -38.05 8.06 -15.16
N TYR A 377 -37.05 7.54 -15.87
CA TYR A 377 -36.00 6.76 -15.22
C TYR A 377 -35.15 7.65 -14.32
N VAL A 378 -34.66 7.11 -13.20
CA VAL A 378 -34.03 7.93 -12.14
C VAL A 378 -32.83 8.74 -12.65
N ILE A 379 -32.03 8.21 -13.58
CA ILE A 379 -30.89 8.93 -14.14
C ILE A 379 -31.34 10.12 -15.02
N GLU A 380 -32.36 9.93 -15.86
CA GLU A 380 -32.98 10.99 -16.69
C GLU A 380 -33.60 12.07 -15.78
N ALA A 381 -34.29 11.67 -14.72
CA ALA A 381 -34.92 12.58 -13.76
C ALA A 381 -33.89 13.37 -12.92
N LEU A 382 -32.77 12.74 -12.55
CA LEU A 382 -31.66 13.42 -11.88
C LEU A 382 -30.94 14.38 -12.82
N LEU A 383 -30.70 14.01 -14.09
CA LEU A 383 -30.11 14.90 -15.08
C LEU A 383 -31.01 16.11 -15.35
N ASN A 384 -32.33 15.90 -15.52
CA ASN A 384 -33.30 16.98 -15.61
C ASN A 384 -33.27 17.91 -14.37
N LEU A 385 -33.22 17.35 -13.16
CA LEU A 385 -33.10 18.14 -11.93
C LEU A 385 -31.75 18.90 -11.82
N VAL A 386 -30.66 18.35 -12.34
CA VAL A 386 -29.32 18.97 -12.30
C VAL A 386 -29.14 20.06 -13.37
N LEU A 387 -29.60 19.82 -14.60
CA LEU A 387 -29.30 20.63 -15.78
C LEU A 387 -30.44 21.59 -16.19
N SER A 388 -31.64 21.50 -15.61
CA SER A 388 -32.72 22.47 -15.86
C SER A 388 -32.41 23.84 -15.28
N ALA A 389 -32.57 24.88 -16.10
CA ALA A 389 -32.41 26.27 -15.69
C ALA A 389 -33.39 26.62 -14.56
N SER A 390 -32.86 26.85 -13.36
CA SER A 390 -33.62 26.95 -12.12
C SER A 390 -33.20 28.18 -11.29
N PRO A 391 -34.09 28.77 -10.47
CA PRO A 391 -33.72 29.88 -9.58
C PRO A 391 -32.57 29.48 -8.63
N SER A 392 -31.66 30.42 -8.31
CA SER A 392 -30.46 30.16 -7.48
C SER A 392 -30.73 29.46 -6.15
N ARG A 393 -31.92 29.66 -5.58
CA ARG A 393 -32.45 28.98 -4.37
C ARG A 393 -32.61 27.45 -4.49
N THR A 394 -32.21 26.85 -5.61
CA THR A 394 -32.25 25.39 -5.86
C THR A 394 -30.87 24.75 -5.99
N VAL A 395 -29.77 25.52 -5.96
CA VAL A 395 -28.41 24.99 -6.22
C VAL A 395 -28.03 23.87 -5.24
N ASP A 396 -28.43 23.94 -3.96
CA ASP A 396 -28.21 22.85 -2.99
C ASP A 396 -28.91 21.53 -3.38
N LEU A 397 -30.10 21.64 -3.97
CA LEU A 397 -30.89 20.50 -4.44
C LEU A 397 -30.26 19.89 -5.72
N ARG A 398 -29.80 20.76 -6.64
CA ARG A 398 -29.03 20.36 -7.83
C ARG A 398 -27.71 19.68 -7.45
N SER A 399 -26.98 20.22 -6.46
CA SER A 399 -25.74 19.64 -5.93
C SER A 399 -25.98 18.29 -5.26
N ALA A 400 -27.08 18.11 -4.52
CA ALA A 400 -27.46 16.81 -3.97
C ALA A 400 -27.84 15.79 -5.05
N ALA A 401 -28.48 16.22 -6.14
CA ALA A 401 -28.80 15.38 -7.29
C ALA A 401 -27.53 15.00 -8.08
N CYS A 402 -26.60 15.94 -8.30
CA CYS A 402 -25.28 15.66 -8.87
C CYS A 402 -24.53 14.62 -8.02
N SER A 403 -24.50 14.82 -6.70
CA SER A 403 -23.88 13.90 -5.72
C SER A 403 -24.47 12.47 -5.78
N LEU A 404 -25.73 12.31 -6.21
CA LEU A 404 -26.37 11.01 -6.43
C LEU A 404 -26.03 10.40 -7.79
N ILE A 405 -25.95 11.20 -8.86
CA ILE A 405 -25.41 10.76 -10.17
C ILE A 405 -23.96 10.28 -10.01
N LYS A 406 -23.13 11.06 -9.31
CA LYS A 406 -21.72 10.72 -9.06
C LYS A 406 -21.60 9.45 -8.22
N ALA A 407 -22.35 9.31 -7.13
CA ALA A 407 -22.40 8.06 -6.34
C ALA A 407 -22.88 6.81 -7.11
N TYR A 408 -23.69 6.98 -8.16
CA TYR A 408 -24.13 5.87 -9.02
C TYR A 408 -22.99 5.26 -9.85
N PHE A 409 -21.99 6.03 -10.29
CA PHE A 409 -20.81 5.52 -11.00
C PHE A 409 -19.49 5.53 -10.20
N HIS A 410 -19.49 6.05 -8.98
CA HIS A 410 -18.29 6.17 -8.15
C HIS A 410 -17.70 4.78 -7.83
N GLY A 411 -16.44 4.57 -8.20
CA GLY A 411 -15.75 3.28 -8.08
C GLY A 411 -16.23 2.19 -9.05
N HIS A 412 -16.95 2.53 -10.13
CA HIS A 412 -17.51 1.56 -11.07
C HIS A 412 -17.32 1.97 -12.54
N ASP A 413 -16.15 1.64 -13.09
CA ASP A 413 -15.73 2.13 -14.42
C ASP A 413 -16.61 1.61 -15.56
N ARG A 414 -17.26 0.44 -15.42
CA ARG A 414 -18.24 -0.03 -16.42
C ARG A 414 -19.47 0.88 -16.48
N ILE A 415 -19.93 1.37 -15.33
CA ILE A 415 -21.03 2.34 -15.28
C ILE A 415 -20.56 3.69 -15.82
N LYS A 416 -19.32 4.13 -15.52
CA LYS A 416 -18.74 5.34 -16.14
C LYS A 416 -18.76 5.26 -17.67
N LEU A 417 -18.20 4.19 -18.25
CA LEU A 417 -18.13 4.00 -19.70
C LEU A 417 -19.53 3.92 -20.34
N HIS A 418 -20.46 3.17 -19.74
CA HIS A 418 -21.84 3.08 -20.23
C HIS A 418 -22.58 4.43 -20.13
N PHE A 419 -22.38 5.19 -19.06
CA PHE A 419 -22.97 6.53 -18.89
C PHE A 419 -22.43 7.48 -19.97
N LEU A 420 -21.12 7.52 -20.17
CA LEU A 420 -20.49 8.35 -21.20
C LEU A 420 -20.96 7.95 -22.60
N GLN A 421 -20.99 6.66 -22.92
CA GLN A 421 -21.50 6.16 -24.21
C GLN A 421 -22.95 6.58 -24.45
N ARG A 422 -23.82 6.54 -23.41
CA ARG A 422 -25.21 7.00 -23.51
C ARG A 422 -25.34 8.51 -23.62
N ALA A 423 -24.44 9.28 -23.01
CA ALA A 423 -24.39 10.73 -23.18
C ALA A 423 -23.96 11.11 -24.61
N ILE A 424 -22.95 10.43 -25.16
CA ILE A 424 -22.48 10.61 -26.55
C ILE A 424 -23.58 10.29 -27.54
N ALA A 425 -24.21 9.11 -27.42
CA ALA A 425 -25.32 8.71 -28.30
C ALA A 425 -26.49 9.71 -28.23
N GLY A 426 -26.83 10.17 -27.02
CA GLY A 426 -27.88 11.17 -26.83
C GLY A 426 -27.55 12.52 -27.49
N TYR A 427 -26.30 12.98 -27.38
CA TYR A 427 -25.84 14.19 -28.04
C TYR A 427 -25.91 14.08 -29.57
N THR A 428 -25.47 12.95 -30.15
CA THR A 428 -25.56 12.71 -31.60
C THR A 428 -27.00 12.50 -32.10
N GLU A 429 -27.93 12.09 -31.24
CA GLU A 429 -29.38 12.05 -31.49
C GLU A 429 -30.07 13.42 -31.31
N GLY A 430 -29.36 14.44 -30.81
CA GLY A 430 -29.90 15.79 -30.58
C GLY A 430 -30.71 15.94 -29.29
N GLU A 431 -30.39 15.18 -28.24
CA GLU A 431 -31.03 15.30 -26.92
C GLU A 431 -30.88 16.69 -26.31
N GLY A 432 -31.93 17.11 -25.59
CA GLY A 432 -31.99 18.37 -24.87
C GLY A 432 -30.85 18.52 -23.86
N GLU A 433 -30.27 19.72 -23.85
CA GLU A 433 -29.26 20.16 -22.89
C GLU A 433 -29.71 20.04 -21.42
N ASP A 434 -31.02 19.94 -21.15
CA ASP A 434 -31.59 19.72 -19.82
C ASP A 434 -31.55 18.25 -19.37
N ILE A 435 -31.32 17.29 -20.26
CA ILE A 435 -31.19 15.86 -19.92
C ILE A 435 -29.82 15.27 -20.27
N ASN A 436 -28.97 15.99 -21.00
CA ASN A 436 -27.69 15.49 -21.49
C ASN A 436 -26.51 16.44 -21.17
N ILE A 437 -25.48 15.90 -20.50
CA ILE A 437 -24.28 16.65 -20.09
C ILE A 437 -23.42 17.09 -21.29
N LEU A 438 -23.35 16.30 -22.35
CA LEU A 438 -22.53 16.63 -23.53
C LEU A 438 -23.25 17.64 -24.42
N SER A 439 -24.58 17.55 -24.57
CA SER A 439 -25.36 18.64 -25.18
C SER A 439 -25.14 19.97 -24.44
N THR A 440 -25.11 19.99 -23.10
CA THR A 440 -24.75 21.20 -22.33
C THR A 440 -23.35 21.73 -22.67
N LEU A 441 -22.34 20.86 -22.72
CA LEU A 441 -20.93 21.26 -22.83
C LEU A 441 -20.46 21.55 -24.26
N LEU A 442 -21.05 20.88 -25.27
CA LEU A 442 -20.64 21.00 -26.67
C LEU A 442 -21.47 22.04 -27.44
N ASN A 443 -22.76 22.25 -27.10
CA ASN A 443 -23.51 23.41 -27.61
C ASN A 443 -22.96 24.74 -27.04
N GLY A 444 -22.52 24.71 -25.79
CA GLY A 444 -21.89 25.83 -25.09
C GLY A 444 -22.84 26.96 -24.66
N PRO A 445 -22.30 28.06 -24.09
CA PRO A 445 -23.08 29.20 -23.63
C PRO A 445 -23.55 30.05 -24.82
N GLN A 446 -24.84 30.03 -25.12
CA GLN A 446 -25.42 30.81 -26.22
C GLN A 446 -25.24 32.32 -26.01
N LEU A 447 -24.57 32.99 -26.96
CA LEU A 447 -24.36 34.45 -26.99
C LEU A 447 -25.65 35.18 -27.42
N GLY A 448 -26.66 35.19 -26.55
CA GLY A 448 -27.99 35.74 -26.81
C GLY A 448 -28.55 36.63 -25.69
N PRO A 449 -29.82 37.05 -25.78
CA PRO A 449 -30.48 37.87 -24.76
C PRO A 449 -30.90 37.09 -23.51
N ALA A 450 -30.75 35.76 -23.51
CA ALA A 450 -30.91 34.92 -22.33
C ALA A 450 -29.53 34.68 -21.69
N THR A 451 -29.38 35.04 -20.41
CA THR A 451 -28.16 34.75 -19.66
C THR A 451 -27.99 33.23 -19.49
N PRO A 452 -26.81 32.64 -19.76
CA PRO A 452 -26.55 31.23 -19.45
C PRO A 452 -26.62 30.97 -17.94
N ASP A 453 -27.03 29.76 -17.54
CA ASP A 453 -27.12 29.30 -16.15
C ASP A 453 -25.75 28.72 -15.69
N PRO A 454 -24.91 29.44 -14.93
CA PRO A 454 -23.52 29.02 -14.69
C PRO A 454 -23.38 27.69 -13.93
N PRO A 455 -24.21 27.39 -12.88
CA PRO A 455 -24.23 26.08 -12.24
C PRO A 455 -24.48 24.90 -13.18
N ARG A 456 -25.17 25.09 -14.32
CA ARG A 456 -25.40 24.01 -15.30
C ARG A 456 -24.09 23.49 -15.88
N PHE A 457 -23.24 24.41 -16.32
CA PHE A 457 -21.92 24.10 -16.87
C PHE A 457 -21.01 23.51 -15.81
N ALA A 458 -21.10 24.02 -14.57
CA ALA A 458 -20.36 23.48 -13.43
C ALA A 458 -20.73 22.02 -13.14
N PHE A 459 -22.02 21.68 -13.04
CA PHE A 459 -22.45 20.29 -12.81
C PHE A 459 -22.18 19.37 -14.00
N ALA A 460 -22.40 19.82 -15.24
CA ALA A 460 -22.09 19.03 -16.43
C ALA A 460 -20.58 18.74 -16.53
N SER A 461 -19.74 19.74 -16.23
CA SER A 461 -18.29 19.59 -16.13
C SER A 461 -17.89 18.64 -15.00
N ASP A 462 -18.39 18.80 -13.78
CA ASP A 462 -18.06 17.96 -12.61
C ASP A 462 -18.39 16.48 -12.86
N ILE A 463 -19.56 16.19 -13.43
CA ILE A 463 -19.95 14.84 -13.85
C ILE A 463 -18.98 14.33 -14.93
N THR A 464 -18.70 15.11 -15.97
CA THR A 464 -17.80 14.70 -17.07
C THR A 464 -16.36 14.47 -16.59
N CYS A 465 -15.84 15.33 -15.71
CA CYS A 465 -14.55 15.16 -15.06
C CYS A 465 -14.47 13.81 -14.35
N GLN A 466 -15.44 13.46 -13.49
CA GLN A 466 -15.41 12.17 -12.80
C GLN A 466 -15.55 10.94 -13.72
N LEU A 467 -16.21 11.07 -14.86
CA LEU A 467 -16.27 10.01 -15.89
C LEU A 467 -14.90 9.79 -16.56
N LEU A 468 -14.15 10.87 -16.83
CA LEU A 468 -12.83 10.83 -17.47
C LEU A 468 -11.66 10.58 -16.49
N PHE A 469 -11.84 10.92 -15.21
CA PHE A 469 -10.77 10.91 -14.21
C PHE A 469 -10.19 9.51 -14.00
N ASN A 470 -8.89 9.39 -14.25
CA ASN A 470 -8.08 8.16 -14.24
C ASN A 470 -8.62 7.02 -15.13
N LEU A 471 -9.41 7.32 -16.17
CA LEU A 471 -10.01 6.30 -17.05
C LEU A 471 -9.73 6.59 -18.53
N GLN A 472 -8.63 6.04 -19.04
CA GLN A 472 -8.15 6.30 -20.41
C GLN A 472 -9.16 5.88 -21.48
N ASP A 473 -9.86 4.76 -21.31
CA ASP A 473 -10.92 4.31 -22.22
C ASP A 473 -12.04 5.36 -22.39
N ALA A 474 -12.38 6.09 -21.32
CA ALA A 474 -13.38 7.15 -21.36
C ALA A 474 -12.85 8.39 -22.10
N LYS A 475 -11.57 8.73 -21.94
CA LYS A 475 -10.90 9.79 -22.72
C LYS A 475 -10.88 9.46 -24.21
N SER A 476 -10.45 8.25 -24.56
CA SER A 476 -10.45 7.76 -25.95
C SER A 476 -11.86 7.73 -26.55
N MET A 477 -12.88 7.36 -25.78
CA MET A 477 -14.28 7.41 -26.21
C MET A 477 -14.73 8.85 -26.51
N LEU A 478 -14.46 9.82 -25.63
CA LEU A 478 -14.86 11.21 -25.85
C LEU A 478 -14.05 11.90 -26.96
N MET A 479 -12.77 11.53 -27.16
CA MET A 479 -11.96 12.01 -28.30
C MET A 479 -12.51 11.55 -29.66
N SER A 480 -13.28 10.45 -29.71
CA SER A 480 -13.92 9.99 -30.96
C SER A 480 -15.15 10.80 -31.38
N VAL A 481 -15.56 11.80 -30.59
CA VAL A 481 -16.71 12.66 -30.87
C VAL A 481 -16.28 13.89 -31.66
N SER A 482 -16.97 14.15 -32.77
CA SER A 482 -16.77 15.34 -33.62
C SER A 482 -18.08 15.82 -34.23
N GLU A 483 -18.12 17.11 -34.56
CA GLU A 483 -19.18 17.75 -35.36
C GLU A 483 -18.71 17.96 -36.80
N GLY A 484 -19.64 17.98 -37.76
CA GLY A 484 -19.36 18.15 -39.19
C GLY A 484 -19.13 16.84 -39.95
N ASP A 485 -19.32 16.87 -41.28
CA ASP A 485 -19.14 15.72 -42.18
C ASP A 485 -18.13 16.01 -43.31
N ALA A 486 -16.94 15.42 -43.19
CA ALA A 486 -15.87 15.54 -44.18
C ALA A 486 -16.22 14.98 -45.58
N ASP A 487 -17.07 13.94 -45.67
CA ASP A 487 -17.51 13.37 -46.94
C ASP A 487 -18.51 14.30 -47.67
N LYS A 488 -19.20 15.17 -46.92
CA LYS A 488 -19.96 16.31 -47.48
C LYS A 488 -19.10 17.55 -47.77
N GLY A 489 -17.85 17.59 -47.31
CA GLY A 489 -16.97 18.75 -47.38
C GLY A 489 -17.30 19.84 -46.36
N GLU A 490 -17.86 19.46 -45.22
CA GLU A 490 -17.99 20.30 -44.02
C GLU A 490 -16.70 20.19 -43.19
N ASP A 491 -16.30 21.27 -42.50
CA ASP A 491 -15.15 21.24 -41.59
C ASP A 491 -15.49 20.39 -40.37
N VAL A 492 -14.64 19.39 -40.05
CA VAL A 492 -14.85 18.48 -38.91
C VAL A 492 -14.12 19.03 -37.67
N ILE A 493 -14.88 19.30 -36.61
CA ILE A 493 -14.39 19.87 -35.35
C ILE A 493 -14.49 18.81 -34.25
N THR A 494 -13.41 18.52 -33.53
CA THR A 494 -13.43 17.53 -32.45
C THR A 494 -14.05 18.07 -31.17
N ALA A 495 -14.51 17.20 -30.26
CA ALA A 495 -15.01 17.61 -28.95
C ALA A 495 -13.98 18.44 -28.15
N ILE A 496 -12.67 18.16 -28.25
CA ILE A 496 -11.63 18.96 -27.59
C ILE A 496 -11.52 20.36 -28.21
N GLN A 497 -11.62 20.46 -29.54
CA GLN A 497 -11.60 21.73 -30.26
C GLN A 497 -12.86 22.58 -29.93
N THR A 498 -14.05 21.98 -29.91
CA THR A 498 -15.31 22.64 -29.50
C THR A 498 -15.23 23.15 -28.05
N LEU A 499 -14.78 22.31 -27.10
CA LEU A 499 -14.57 22.73 -25.70
C LEU A 499 -13.52 23.85 -25.56
N SER A 500 -12.44 23.80 -26.37
CA SER A 500 -11.40 24.82 -26.42
C SER A 500 -11.92 26.15 -26.99
N GLY A 501 -12.80 26.10 -27.98
CA GLY A 501 -13.51 27.26 -28.54
C GLY A 501 -14.46 27.91 -27.55
N HIS A 502 -15.21 27.11 -26.79
CA HIS A 502 -16.09 27.62 -25.73
C HIS A 502 -15.31 28.27 -24.58
N LEU A 503 -14.17 27.69 -24.17
CA LEU A 503 -13.27 28.32 -23.19
C LEU A 503 -12.66 29.63 -23.71
N LEU A 504 -12.21 29.66 -24.96
CA LEU A 504 -11.70 30.87 -25.60
C LEU A 504 -12.76 31.97 -25.61
N SER A 505 -14.00 31.62 -25.98
CA SER A 505 -15.15 32.52 -25.98
C SER A 505 -15.50 33.02 -24.56
N SER A 506 -15.53 32.15 -23.55
CA SER A 506 -15.92 32.53 -22.19
C SER A 506 -14.89 33.43 -21.50
N LEU A 507 -13.59 33.22 -21.77
CA LEU A 507 -12.51 34.08 -21.29
C LEU A 507 -12.40 35.42 -22.03
N GLN A 508 -12.88 35.52 -23.28
CA GLN A 508 -12.85 36.77 -24.05
C GLN A 508 -14.08 37.67 -23.83
N ASN A 509 -15.26 37.09 -23.56
CA ASN A 509 -16.53 37.83 -23.52
C ASN A 509 -17.02 38.24 -22.11
N ASP A 510 -16.16 38.14 -21.07
CA ASP A 510 -16.50 38.36 -19.64
C ASP A 510 -17.80 37.66 -19.21
N LEU A 511 -17.94 36.40 -19.63
CA LEU A 511 -19.01 35.52 -19.12
C LEU A 511 -18.78 35.23 -17.63
N ASP A 512 -19.82 34.69 -16.98
CA ASP A 512 -19.73 34.30 -15.57
C ASP A 512 -18.51 33.37 -15.34
N PRO A 513 -17.65 33.66 -14.34
CA PRO A 513 -16.39 32.94 -14.16
C PRO A 513 -16.59 31.45 -13.88
N GLN A 514 -17.74 31.01 -13.35
CA GLN A 514 -18.01 29.59 -13.15
C GLN A 514 -18.02 28.81 -14.47
N ILE A 515 -18.46 29.43 -15.58
CA ILE A 515 -18.46 28.82 -16.91
C ILE A 515 -17.02 28.61 -17.40
N SER A 516 -16.17 29.63 -17.27
CA SER A 516 -14.74 29.52 -17.61
C SER A 516 -13.99 28.53 -16.71
N ILE A 517 -14.31 28.48 -15.41
CA ILE A 517 -13.78 27.47 -14.47
C ILE A 517 -14.19 26.07 -14.87
N SER A 518 -15.44 25.88 -15.34
CA SER A 518 -15.95 24.58 -15.81
C SER A 518 -15.12 24.06 -16.98
N TYR A 519 -14.98 24.84 -18.06
CA TYR A 519 -14.18 24.40 -19.21
C TYR A 519 -12.69 24.24 -18.88
N LEU A 520 -12.12 25.05 -17.98
CA LEU A 520 -10.75 24.87 -17.49
C LEU A 520 -10.59 23.53 -16.74
N ASN A 521 -11.48 23.23 -15.78
CA ASN A 521 -11.47 21.99 -15.00
C ASN A 521 -11.60 20.76 -15.91
N LEU A 522 -12.55 20.80 -16.86
CA LEU A 522 -12.74 19.74 -17.84
C LEU A 522 -11.53 19.54 -18.75
N LEU A 523 -11.00 20.60 -19.37
CA LEU A 523 -9.84 20.48 -20.26
C LEU A 523 -8.57 20.07 -19.52
N ILE A 524 -8.34 20.52 -18.28
CA ILE A 524 -7.26 20.01 -17.44
C ILE A 524 -7.43 18.50 -17.21
N THR A 525 -8.61 18.06 -16.77
CA THR A 525 -8.88 16.64 -16.48
C THR A 525 -8.77 15.76 -17.72
N PHE A 526 -9.22 16.25 -18.87
CA PHE A 526 -9.21 15.54 -20.15
C PHE A 526 -7.78 15.42 -20.72
N LEU A 527 -7.01 16.51 -20.78
CA LEU A 527 -5.66 16.53 -21.37
C LEU A 527 -4.56 15.94 -20.47
N PHE A 528 -4.78 15.84 -19.16
CA PHE A 528 -3.75 15.34 -18.24
C PHE A 528 -3.41 13.87 -18.50
N ASP A 529 -2.11 13.57 -18.64
CA ASP A 529 -1.57 12.25 -19.00
C ASP A 529 -2.00 11.72 -20.38
N ASP A 530 -2.45 12.59 -21.28
CA ASP A 530 -2.79 12.22 -22.66
C ASP A 530 -2.22 13.14 -23.75
N PRO A 531 -1.03 12.81 -24.30
CA PRO A 531 -0.44 13.51 -25.45
C PRO A 531 -1.33 13.57 -26.69
N ALA A 532 -2.27 12.62 -26.88
CA ALA A 532 -3.19 12.65 -28.02
C ALA A 532 -4.21 13.80 -27.88
N ALA A 533 -4.82 13.91 -26.69
CA ALA A 533 -5.72 15.01 -26.35
C ALA A 533 -5.02 16.38 -26.39
N VAL A 534 -3.75 16.45 -25.97
CA VAL A 534 -2.93 17.67 -26.07
C VAL A 534 -2.61 18.00 -27.52
N ASN A 535 -2.29 17.03 -28.38
CA ASN A 535 -2.06 17.26 -29.80
C ASN A 535 -3.30 17.83 -30.50
N ASP A 536 -4.48 17.28 -30.21
CA ASP A 536 -5.75 17.76 -30.75
C ASP A 536 -6.07 19.19 -30.30
N CYS A 537 -5.94 19.47 -28.99
CA CYS A 537 -6.06 20.83 -28.45
C CYS A 537 -5.09 21.83 -29.10
N LEU A 538 -3.88 21.38 -29.46
CA LEU A 538 -2.85 22.23 -30.09
C LEU A 538 -3.06 22.47 -31.59
N ALA A 539 -3.92 21.70 -32.27
CA ALA A 539 -4.19 21.88 -33.70
C ALA A 539 -4.73 23.29 -34.00
N GLU A 540 -5.72 23.75 -33.23
CA GLU A 540 -6.28 25.11 -33.32
C GLU A 540 -5.89 26.02 -32.14
N GLY A 541 -5.30 25.45 -31.08
CA GLY A 541 -5.08 26.10 -29.77
C GLY A 541 -4.19 27.35 -29.73
N SER A 542 -3.64 27.84 -30.85
CA SER A 542 -2.79 29.04 -30.91
C SER A 542 -3.46 30.29 -30.29
N SER A 543 -4.77 30.46 -30.50
CA SER A 543 -5.56 31.57 -29.91
C SER A 543 -5.81 31.36 -28.42
N LEU A 544 -6.17 30.13 -28.02
CA LEU A 544 -6.40 29.75 -26.63
C LEU A 544 -5.14 29.93 -25.78
N MET A 545 -3.98 29.47 -26.26
CA MET A 545 -2.69 29.64 -25.59
C MET A 545 -2.34 31.11 -25.32
N GLY A 546 -2.76 32.03 -26.19
CA GLY A 546 -2.63 33.47 -25.96
C GLY A 546 -3.48 33.94 -24.77
N VAL A 547 -4.78 33.65 -24.81
CA VAL A 547 -5.74 34.09 -23.78
C VAL A 547 -5.49 33.44 -22.42
N LEU A 548 -5.02 32.20 -22.38
CA LEU A 548 -4.59 31.53 -21.15
C LEU A 548 -3.34 32.19 -20.54
N ILE A 549 -2.37 32.61 -21.36
CA ILE A 549 -1.19 33.37 -20.88
C ILE A 549 -1.64 34.72 -20.30
N ASP A 550 -2.51 35.44 -21.01
CA ASP A 550 -3.01 36.74 -20.55
C ASP A 550 -3.84 36.61 -19.26
N ASN A 551 -4.62 35.53 -19.08
CA ASN A 551 -5.32 35.24 -17.82
C ASN A 551 -4.37 34.85 -16.68
N ALA A 552 -3.35 34.03 -16.91
CA ALA A 552 -2.34 33.69 -15.90
C ALA A 552 -1.55 34.92 -15.40
N LEU A 553 -1.43 35.96 -16.24
CA LEU A 553 -0.85 37.26 -15.88
C LEU A 553 -1.74 38.10 -14.95
N LEU A 554 -3.04 37.81 -14.81
CA LEU A 554 -3.97 38.56 -13.97
C LEU A 554 -3.84 38.32 -12.46
N THR A 555 -2.94 37.42 -12.03
CA THR A 555 -2.63 37.11 -10.62
C THR A 555 -2.43 38.37 -9.74
N ALA A 556 -1.82 39.42 -10.31
CA ALA A 556 -1.55 40.69 -9.64
C ALA A 556 -2.63 41.79 -9.85
N ASN A 557 -3.72 41.50 -10.57
CA ASN A 557 -4.83 42.43 -10.74
C ASN A 557 -5.69 42.45 -9.47
N SER A 558 -5.84 43.63 -8.84
CA SER A 558 -6.56 43.78 -7.57
C SER A 558 -8.05 43.43 -7.64
N GLN A 559 -8.70 43.57 -8.80
CA GLN A 559 -10.10 43.18 -8.98
C GLN A 559 -10.24 41.65 -9.04
N VAL A 560 -9.35 40.98 -9.75
CA VAL A 560 -9.34 39.51 -9.85
C VAL A 560 -8.93 38.89 -8.51
N ALA A 561 -7.90 39.42 -7.85
CA ALA A 561 -7.39 38.91 -6.58
C ALA A 561 -8.30 39.19 -5.37
N SER A 562 -9.28 40.08 -5.47
CA SER A 562 -10.25 40.35 -4.39
C SER A 562 -11.53 39.50 -4.47
N ASP A 563 -11.77 38.84 -5.59
CA ASP A 563 -12.92 37.97 -5.84
C ASP A 563 -12.52 36.50 -5.61
N PRO A 564 -13.11 35.78 -4.63
CA PRO A 564 -12.74 34.40 -4.33
C PRO A 564 -12.93 33.41 -5.48
N ILE A 565 -13.83 33.69 -6.43
CA ILE A 565 -14.09 32.84 -7.59
C ILE A 565 -13.17 33.25 -8.75
N LYS A 566 -13.15 34.54 -9.14
CA LYS A 566 -12.30 35.02 -10.25
C LYS A 566 -10.80 34.84 -9.97
N SER A 567 -10.35 34.90 -8.72
CA SER A 567 -8.95 34.62 -8.35
C SER A 567 -8.49 33.17 -8.58
N THR A 568 -9.39 32.25 -8.94
CA THR A 568 -9.00 30.89 -9.37
C THR A 568 -8.55 30.83 -10.84
N LEU A 569 -9.09 31.71 -11.70
CA LEU A 569 -8.86 31.69 -13.15
C LEU A 569 -7.38 31.82 -13.56
N PRO A 570 -6.53 32.68 -12.94
CA PRO A 570 -5.12 32.77 -13.31
C PRO A 570 -4.36 31.46 -13.04
N GLY A 571 -4.65 30.82 -11.91
CA GLY A 571 -4.01 29.57 -11.52
C GLY A 571 -4.50 28.38 -12.33
N LEU A 572 -5.80 28.26 -12.59
CA LEU A 572 -6.35 27.25 -13.51
C LEU A 572 -5.79 27.41 -14.94
N SER A 573 -5.66 28.65 -15.42
CA SER A 573 -5.00 28.92 -16.71
C SER A 573 -3.54 28.47 -16.69
N ALA A 574 -2.80 28.70 -15.60
CA ALA A 574 -1.44 28.18 -15.43
C ALA A 574 -1.40 26.64 -15.35
N ILE A 575 -2.36 25.98 -14.70
CA ILE A 575 -2.45 24.50 -14.66
C ILE A 575 -2.70 23.94 -16.06
N LEU A 576 -3.59 24.54 -16.85
CA LEU A 576 -3.85 24.09 -18.22
C LEU A 576 -2.63 24.33 -19.15
N LEU A 577 -2.00 25.50 -19.09
CA LEU A 577 -0.75 25.78 -19.82
C LEU A 577 0.37 24.82 -19.41
N GLY A 578 0.45 24.49 -18.12
CA GLY A 578 1.38 23.49 -17.60
C GLY A 578 1.07 22.09 -18.13
N THR A 579 -0.19 21.67 -18.12
CA THR A 579 -0.63 20.36 -18.63
C THR A 579 -0.33 20.22 -20.13
N ILE A 580 -0.68 21.24 -20.92
CA ILE A 580 -0.36 21.30 -22.36
C ILE A 580 1.16 21.22 -22.58
N TYR A 581 1.99 21.94 -21.82
CA TYR A 581 3.44 21.82 -21.99
C TYR A 581 3.99 20.46 -21.54
N GLU A 582 3.59 19.96 -20.36
CA GLU A 582 4.06 18.71 -19.77
C GLU A 582 3.95 17.54 -20.76
N PHE A 583 2.78 17.37 -21.38
CA PHE A 583 2.48 16.26 -22.30
C PHE A 583 2.64 16.60 -23.79
N SER A 584 3.09 17.81 -24.14
CA SER A 584 3.47 18.14 -25.53
C SER A 584 4.73 17.40 -26.00
N THR A 585 4.75 17.03 -27.27
CA THR A 585 5.81 16.24 -27.91
C THR A 585 6.59 17.06 -28.95
N LYS A 586 7.63 16.47 -29.54
CA LYS A 586 8.30 16.98 -30.74
C LYS A 586 7.37 17.10 -31.96
N ASP A 587 6.36 16.23 -32.05
CA ASP A 587 5.46 16.08 -33.20
C ASP A 587 4.08 16.77 -33.00
N SER A 588 3.85 17.39 -31.84
CA SER A 588 2.65 18.19 -31.56
C SER A 588 2.48 19.33 -32.57
N PRO A 589 1.23 19.70 -32.99
CA PRO A 589 0.99 20.75 -33.99
C PRO A 589 1.62 22.11 -33.65
N ILE A 590 1.75 22.42 -32.34
CA ILE A 590 2.72 23.39 -31.83
C ILE A 590 3.79 22.59 -31.07
N PRO A 591 4.99 22.36 -31.63
CA PRO A 591 5.98 21.49 -30.99
C PRO A 591 6.42 21.97 -29.62
N ARG A 592 6.78 21.04 -28.73
CA ARG A 592 7.32 21.32 -27.37
C ARG A 592 8.42 22.38 -27.36
N ARG A 593 9.32 22.34 -28.35
CA ARG A 593 10.43 23.29 -28.55
C ARG A 593 10.00 24.71 -28.92
N THR A 594 8.76 24.89 -29.40
CA THR A 594 8.12 26.18 -29.68
C THR A 594 7.29 26.66 -28.48
N LEU A 595 6.63 25.74 -27.78
CA LEU A 595 5.83 26.03 -26.58
C LEU A 595 6.67 26.55 -25.40
N HIS A 596 7.82 25.93 -25.12
CA HIS A 596 8.68 26.36 -24.00
C HIS A 596 9.12 27.84 -24.13
N PRO A 597 9.73 28.31 -25.24
CA PRO A 597 10.01 29.73 -25.44
C PRO A 597 8.79 30.64 -25.32
N LEU A 598 7.61 30.21 -25.78
CA LEU A 598 6.37 31.00 -25.68
C LEU A 598 5.99 31.24 -24.21
N LEU A 599 5.99 30.18 -23.40
CA LEU A 599 5.68 30.24 -21.96
C LEU A 599 6.75 31.01 -21.17
N THR A 600 8.03 30.71 -21.39
CA THR A 600 9.12 31.33 -20.62
C THR A 600 9.34 32.80 -20.97
N SER A 601 9.01 33.25 -22.19
CA SER A 601 9.15 34.66 -22.60
C SER A 601 7.94 35.54 -22.32
N LYS A 602 6.70 35.05 -22.51
CA LYS A 602 5.48 35.86 -22.30
C LYS A 602 4.97 35.82 -20.86
N LEU A 603 4.79 34.62 -20.29
CA LEU A 603 4.31 34.45 -18.92
C LEU A 603 5.48 34.58 -17.94
N GLY A 604 6.53 33.77 -18.14
CA GLY A 604 7.73 33.75 -17.33
C GLY A 604 7.57 32.96 -16.02
N ARG A 605 8.64 32.25 -15.64
CA ARG A 605 8.70 31.30 -14.51
C ARG A 605 8.06 31.80 -13.22
N GLN A 606 8.37 33.03 -12.81
CA GLN A 606 7.90 33.57 -11.53
C GLN A 606 6.38 33.74 -11.53
N LYS A 607 5.80 34.37 -12.56
CA LYS A 607 4.35 34.62 -12.62
C LYS A 607 3.54 33.34 -12.77
N TYR A 608 4.06 32.36 -13.51
CA TYR A 608 3.50 31.00 -13.56
C TYR A 608 3.44 30.38 -12.15
N PHE A 609 4.52 30.46 -11.37
CA PHE A 609 4.51 29.99 -9.99
C PHE A 609 3.57 30.80 -9.08
N ASP A 610 3.54 32.14 -9.22
CA ASP A 610 2.67 33.01 -8.43
C ASP A 610 1.17 32.68 -8.66
N ALA A 611 0.78 32.38 -9.91
CA ALA A 611 -0.57 31.96 -10.28
C ALA A 611 -0.96 30.60 -9.64
N LEU A 612 -0.06 29.60 -9.73
CA LEU A 612 -0.25 28.31 -9.06
C LEU A 612 -0.34 28.45 -7.53
N LEU A 613 0.47 29.35 -6.95
CA LEU A 613 0.47 29.62 -5.52
C LEU A 613 -0.83 30.32 -5.07
N GLN A 614 -1.33 31.29 -5.85
CA GLN A 614 -2.61 31.96 -5.59
C GLN A 614 -3.77 30.96 -5.56
N PHE A 615 -3.86 30.05 -6.53
CA PHE A 615 -4.89 29.01 -6.55
C PHE A 615 -4.76 28.05 -5.36
N ARG A 616 -3.55 27.60 -5.00
CA ARG A 616 -3.33 26.78 -3.79
C ARG A 616 -3.64 27.50 -2.47
N GLN A 617 -3.54 28.83 -2.43
CA GLN A 617 -3.82 29.63 -1.24
C GLN A 617 -5.29 30.09 -1.14
N ASN A 618 -6.06 29.99 -2.22
CA ASN A 618 -7.47 30.35 -2.27
C ASN A 618 -8.28 29.50 -1.27
N PRO A 619 -9.16 30.09 -0.43
CA PRO A 619 -9.94 29.34 0.56
C PRO A 619 -10.74 28.16 0.00
N ILE A 620 -11.29 28.29 -1.22
CA ILE A 620 -12.10 27.25 -1.86
C ILE A 620 -11.28 25.97 -2.10
N VAL A 621 -9.99 26.12 -2.42
CA VAL A 621 -9.06 24.99 -2.66
C VAL A 621 -8.43 24.53 -1.35
N ARG A 622 -7.99 25.48 -0.51
CA ARG A 622 -7.22 25.25 0.71
C ARG A 622 -8.03 24.62 1.84
N ASP A 623 -9.27 25.08 2.03
CA ASP A 623 -10.11 24.69 3.18
C ASP A 623 -11.17 23.65 2.81
N SER A 624 -11.09 23.11 1.59
CA SER A 624 -11.98 22.10 0.97
C SER A 624 -12.36 20.94 1.90
N GLU A 625 -11.40 20.41 2.66
CA GLU A 625 -11.59 19.30 3.60
C GLU A 625 -12.37 19.67 4.88
N PHE A 626 -12.43 20.96 5.24
CA PHE A 626 -12.83 21.42 6.58
C PHE A 626 -14.02 22.39 6.60
N LEU A 627 -14.30 23.06 5.48
CA LEU A 627 -15.39 24.04 5.37
C LEU A 627 -16.20 23.79 4.09
N ALA A 628 -17.51 23.56 4.26
CA ALA A 628 -18.46 23.88 3.19
C ALA A 628 -18.33 25.39 2.91
N PRO A 629 -18.00 25.83 1.68
CA PRO A 629 -17.72 27.24 1.44
C PRO A 629 -18.91 28.14 1.76
N GLU A 630 -18.73 29.11 2.67
CA GLU A 630 -19.70 30.20 2.92
C GLU A 630 -19.84 31.15 1.71
N ILE A 631 -19.03 30.96 0.68
CA ILE A 631 -19.02 31.70 -0.58
C ILE A 631 -20.10 31.11 -1.51
N GLU A 632 -21.14 31.90 -1.81
CA GLU A 632 -22.21 31.50 -2.72
C GLU A 632 -21.65 31.03 -4.09
N GLY A 633 -22.06 29.83 -4.52
CA GLY A 633 -21.60 29.21 -5.77
C GLY A 633 -20.22 28.53 -5.72
N ALA A 634 -19.43 28.67 -4.66
CA ALA A 634 -18.11 28.02 -4.59
C ALA A 634 -18.18 26.49 -4.42
N ALA A 635 -19.23 25.97 -3.76
CA ALA A 635 -19.42 24.55 -3.46
C ALA A 635 -19.76 23.65 -4.67
N ILE A 636 -19.66 24.16 -5.89
CA ILE A 636 -19.93 23.41 -7.15
C ILE A 636 -18.82 23.58 -8.21
N LEU A 637 -17.73 24.30 -7.90
CA LEU A 637 -16.67 24.63 -8.87
C LEU A 637 -15.66 23.49 -9.10
N PHE A 638 -15.39 22.72 -8.04
CA PHE A 638 -14.42 21.64 -8.02
C PHE A 638 -14.98 20.48 -7.21
N GLY A 639 -14.89 19.26 -7.73
CA GLY A 639 -15.10 18.05 -6.95
C GLY A 639 -13.85 17.71 -6.12
N ASP A 640 -14.06 17.00 -5.01
CA ASP A 640 -13.02 16.59 -4.06
C ASP A 640 -11.81 15.94 -4.79
N GLU A 641 -12.07 15.06 -5.75
CA GLU A 641 -11.03 14.32 -6.48
C GLU A 641 -10.12 15.23 -7.32
N PHE A 642 -10.63 16.36 -7.85
CA PHE A 642 -9.82 17.35 -8.57
C PHE A 642 -8.96 18.17 -7.61
N VAL A 643 -9.51 18.54 -6.45
CA VAL A 643 -8.79 19.33 -5.45
C VAL A 643 -7.66 18.52 -4.83
N ASP A 644 -7.88 17.24 -4.56
CA ASP A 644 -6.86 16.33 -4.02
C ASP A 644 -5.79 15.99 -5.07
N TRP A 645 -6.19 15.68 -6.31
CA TRP A 645 -5.26 15.56 -7.45
C TRP A 645 -4.35 16.79 -7.57
N PHE A 646 -4.91 18.01 -7.46
CA PHE A 646 -4.11 19.23 -7.51
C PHE A 646 -3.16 19.38 -6.31
N LYS A 647 -3.58 19.01 -5.09
CA LYS A 647 -2.71 19.06 -3.89
C LYS A 647 -1.46 18.20 -4.08
N ASP A 648 -1.63 16.99 -4.62
CA ASP A 648 -0.56 16.03 -4.90
C ASP A 648 0.32 16.49 -6.07
N GLU A 649 -0.29 16.76 -7.23
CA GLU A 649 0.45 17.10 -8.46
C GLU A 649 1.00 18.54 -8.47
N TYR A 650 0.69 19.38 -7.47
CA TYR A 650 1.32 20.70 -7.28
C TYR A 650 2.85 20.63 -7.34
N GLY A 651 3.44 19.57 -6.78
CA GLY A 651 4.88 19.34 -6.79
C GLY A 651 5.48 19.04 -8.17
N ARG A 652 4.67 18.52 -9.10
CA ARG A 652 5.01 18.31 -10.51
C ARG A 652 4.73 19.59 -11.30
N LEU A 653 3.49 20.08 -11.26
CA LEU A 653 2.99 21.28 -11.96
C LEU A 653 3.90 22.50 -11.74
N LYS A 654 4.38 22.73 -10.51
CA LYS A 654 5.34 23.81 -10.20
C LYS A 654 6.67 23.70 -10.97
N ARG A 655 7.14 22.48 -11.25
CA ARG A 655 8.42 22.19 -11.93
C ARG A 655 8.28 21.99 -13.44
N VAL A 656 7.07 21.90 -13.97
CA VAL A 656 6.82 21.72 -15.42
C VAL A 656 7.54 22.77 -16.27
N ILE A 657 7.44 24.05 -15.91
CA ILE A 657 8.08 25.16 -16.64
C ILE A 657 9.62 25.17 -16.55
N ASP A 658 10.21 24.36 -15.66
CA ASP A 658 11.66 24.19 -15.52
C ASP A 658 12.20 22.97 -16.31
N ARG A 659 11.33 22.18 -16.96
CA ARG A 659 11.74 21.03 -17.77
C ARG A 659 12.25 21.46 -19.13
N GLU A 660 13.39 20.91 -19.54
CA GLU A 660 13.99 21.20 -20.84
C GLU A 660 13.08 20.76 -22.00
N PRO A 661 12.95 21.56 -23.08
CA PRO A 661 12.11 21.21 -24.22
C PRO A 661 12.67 20.09 -25.13
N GLY A 662 13.74 19.43 -24.71
CA GLY A 662 14.23 18.18 -25.29
C GLY A 662 13.84 16.92 -24.49
N ILE A 663 13.19 17.08 -23.33
CA ILE A 663 12.75 15.98 -22.47
C ILE A 663 11.22 15.91 -22.51
N GLU A 664 10.69 14.85 -23.09
CA GLU A 664 9.26 14.59 -23.29
C GLU A 664 8.74 13.56 -22.28
N VAL A 665 7.46 13.65 -21.91
CA VAL A 665 6.79 12.66 -21.05
C VAL A 665 6.21 11.58 -21.96
N VAL A 666 6.99 10.55 -22.22
CA VAL A 666 6.55 9.36 -22.97
C VAL A 666 5.83 8.42 -22.01
N ARG A 667 4.62 7.96 -22.36
CA ARG A 667 3.92 6.92 -21.58
C ARG A 667 4.62 5.57 -21.77
N PRO A 668 4.68 4.69 -20.76
CA PRO A 668 5.31 3.37 -20.90
C PRO A 668 4.74 2.50 -22.02
N SER A 669 3.49 2.74 -22.42
CA SER A 669 2.81 2.09 -23.56
C SER A 669 3.31 2.54 -24.94
N ASP A 670 3.91 3.73 -25.02
CA ASP A 670 4.13 4.44 -26.28
C ASP A 670 5.61 4.33 -26.74
N VAL A 671 6.42 3.51 -26.04
CA VAL A 671 7.85 3.29 -26.31
C VAL A 671 8.05 2.21 -27.37
N GLY A 672 7.96 2.60 -28.65
CA GLY A 672 8.61 1.86 -29.72
C GLY A 672 10.13 1.98 -29.57
N VAL A 673 10.81 0.89 -29.18
CA VAL A 673 12.27 0.86 -29.04
C VAL A 673 12.91 0.88 -30.42
N ASP A 674 13.78 1.87 -30.66
CA ASP A 674 14.52 1.99 -31.92
C ASP A 674 15.61 0.90 -31.99
N ARG A 675 15.51 0.01 -32.99
CA ARG A 675 16.37 -1.17 -33.13
C ARG A 675 17.85 -0.79 -33.24
N ASP A 676 18.14 0.29 -33.95
CA ASP A 676 19.52 0.78 -34.11
C ASP A 676 20.13 1.15 -32.75
N VAL A 677 19.34 1.69 -31.81
CA VAL A 677 19.80 2.04 -30.45
C VAL A 677 20.05 0.80 -29.59
N LEU A 678 19.23 -0.25 -29.74
CA LEU A 678 19.42 -1.53 -29.05
C LEU A 678 20.73 -2.21 -29.48
N ASP A 679 21.01 -2.25 -30.78
CA ASP A 679 22.23 -2.87 -31.31
C ASP A 679 23.48 -1.99 -31.04
N ASP A 680 23.36 -0.65 -31.08
CA ASP A 680 24.40 0.30 -30.68
C ASP A 680 24.72 0.22 -29.15
N LEU A 681 23.76 -0.18 -28.31
CA LEU A 681 23.99 -0.52 -26.89
C LEU A 681 24.64 -1.89 -26.72
N ARG A 682 24.20 -2.91 -27.46
CA ARG A 682 24.79 -4.27 -27.46
C ARG A 682 26.26 -4.23 -27.89
N GLU A 683 26.62 -3.48 -28.92
CA GLU A 683 28.02 -3.33 -29.37
C GLU A 683 28.87 -2.61 -28.31
N LYS A 684 28.36 -1.56 -27.66
CA LYS A 684 29.07 -0.86 -26.57
C LYS A 684 29.26 -1.73 -25.32
N ILE A 685 28.30 -2.58 -24.98
CA ILE A 685 28.42 -3.54 -23.88
C ILE A 685 29.47 -4.59 -24.24
N LYS A 686 29.40 -5.19 -25.44
CA LYS A 686 30.40 -6.15 -25.93
C LYS A 686 31.82 -5.57 -25.94
N ALA A 687 32.01 -4.37 -26.47
CA ALA A 687 33.31 -3.69 -26.52
C ALA A 687 33.84 -3.26 -25.14
N ARG A 688 32.99 -3.17 -24.11
CA ARG A 688 33.39 -3.01 -22.70
C ARG A 688 33.73 -4.35 -22.05
N ASP A 689 32.91 -5.39 -22.26
CA ASP A 689 33.15 -6.73 -21.73
C ASP A 689 34.45 -7.34 -22.28
N GLU A 690 34.76 -7.12 -23.57
CA GLU A 690 36.04 -7.52 -24.18
C GLU A 690 37.25 -6.82 -23.52
N LYS A 691 37.14 -5.52 -23.22
CA LYS A 691 38.17 -4.79 -22.44
C LYS A 691 38.28 -5.31 -21.02
N LEU A 692 37.15 -5.61 -20.37
CA LEU A 692 37.14 -6.14 -19.01
C LEU A 692 37.83 -7.51 -18.95
N GLN A 693 37.55 -8.40 -19.91
CA GLN A 693 38.27 -9.67 -20.05
C GLN A 693 39.77 -9.46 -20.30
N GLN A 694 40.16 -8.50 -21.15
CA GLN A 694 41.57 -8.20 -21.42
C GLN A 694 42.30 -7.72 -20.14
N ILE A 695 41.67 -6.83 -19.36
CA ILE A 695 42.24 -6.30 -18.11
C ILE A 695 42.26 -7.37 -17.01
N GLU A 696 41.25 -8.25 -16.94
CA GLU A 696 41.26 -9.39 -16.00
C GLU A 696 42.28 -10.46 -16.37
N GLN A 697 42.54 -10.69 -17.66
CA GLN A 697 43.69 -11.50 -18.11
C GLN A 697 45.03 -10.86 -17.71
N ASP A 698 45.16 -9.54 -17.82
CA ASP A 698 46.38 -8.83 -17.41
C ASP A 698 46.60 -8.82 -15.88
N ASP A 699 45.55 -8.66 -15.06
CA ASP A 699 45.65 -8.87 -13.59
C ASP A 699 46.03 -10.32 -13.28
N LEU A 700 45.40 -11.31 -13.94
CA LEU A 700 45.72 -12.72 -13.74
C LEU A 700 47.18 -13.03 -14.12
N ALA A 701 47.69 -12.46 -15.22
CA ALA A 701 49.08 -12.61 -15.65
C ALA A 701 50.07 -11.87 -14.73
N ALA A 702 49.71 -10.71 -14.17
CA ALA A 702 50.51 -10.00 -13.18
C ALA A 702 50.54 -10.75 -11.84
N LYS A 703 49.39 -11.27 -11.40
CA LYS A 703 49.21 -12.08 -10.20
C LYS A 703 49.97 -13.41 -10.29
N GLN A 704 49.89 -14.12 -11.42
CA GLN A 704 50.73 -15.30 -11.68
C GLN A 704 52.23 -15.00 -11.61
N LYS A 705 52.70 -13.86 -12.13
CA LYS A 705 54.11 -13.44 -11.99
C LYS A 705 54.48 -13.13 -10.54
N SER A 706 53.57 -12.55 -9.76
CA SER A 706 53.75 -12.33 -8.31
C SER A 706 53.83 -13.65 -7.55
N ASP A 707 52.88 -14.56 -7.77
CA ASP A 707 52.83 -15.89 -7.14
C ASP A 707 54.05 -16.75 -7.54
N GLN A 708 54.54 -16.61 -8.77
CA GLN A 708 55.74 -17.26 -9.27
C GLN A 708 57.01 -16.70 -8.61
N ALA A 709 57.12 -15.37 -8.45
CA ALA A 709 58.23 -14.76 -7.71
C ALA A 709 58.23 -15.15 -6.21
N GLU A 710 57.06 -15.22 -5.58
CA GLU A 710 56.93 -15.77 -4.23
C GLU A 710 57.27 -17.27 -4.19
N ALA A 711 56.86 -18.06 -5.19
CA ALA A 711 57.17 -19.48 -5.29
C ALA A 711 58.67 -19.73 -5.46
N GLU A 712 59.37 -18.91 -6.25
CA GLU A 712 60.83 -18.93 -6.36
C GLU A 712 61.50 -18.57 -5.03
N HIS A 713 61.00 -17.55 -4.32
CA HIS A 713 61.50 -17.20 -2.98
C HIS A 713 61.25 -18.34 -1.96
N ARG A 714 60.07 -18.97 -1.98
CA ARG A 714 59.74 -20.17 -1.19
C ARG A 714 60.68 -21.33 -1.55
N HIS A 715 60.92 -21.60 -2.84
CA HIS A 715 61.87 -22.60 -3.31
C HIS A 715 63.31 -22.30 -2.89
N GLN A 716 63.72 -21.03 -2.82
CA GLN A 716 65.08 -20.65 -2.41
C GLN A 716 65.27 -20.82 -0.89
N ILE A 717 64.25 -20.52 -0.08
CA ILE A 717 64.23 -20.85 1.36
C ILE A 717 64.23 -22.37 1.56
N GLN A 718 63.41 -23.11 0.80
CA GLN A 718 63.32 -24.57 0.87
C GLN A 718 64.63 -25.25 0.40
N SER A 719 65.32 -24.66 -0.58
CA SER A 719 66.67 -25.06 -1.04
C SER A 719 67.72 -24.87 0.05
N LEU A 720 67.69 -23.75 0.78
CA LEU A 720 68.58 -23.52 1.93
C LEU A 720 68.30 -24.52 3.06
N GLN A 721 67.02 -24.79 3.35
CA GLN A 721 66.63 -25.82 4.34
C GLN A 721 66.99 -27.24 3.88
N SER A 722 66.89 -27.57 2.59
CA SER A 722 67.30 -28.88 2.06
C SER A 722 68.82 -29.03 2.05
N SER A 723 69.57 -27.95 1.82
CA SER A 723 71.04 -27.92 1.96
C SER A 723 71.46 -28.16 3.42
N GLN A 724 70.80 -27.48 4.37
CA GLN A 724 71.02 -27.69 5.81
C GLN A 724 70.73 -29.14 6.22
N ARG A 725 69.55 -29.68 5.83
CA ARG A 725 69.20 -31.09 6.05
C ARG A 725 70.11 -32.07 5.32
N SER A 726 70.67 -31.71 4.17
CA SER A 726 71.65 -32.53 3.46
C SER A 726 72.99 -32.59 4.20
N MET A 727 73.40 -31.50 4.83
CA MET A 727 74.63 -31.45 5.63
C MET A 727 74.48 -32.24 6.94
N GLU A 728 73.30 -32.18 7.58
CA GLU A 728 72.91 -33.06 8.69
C GLU A 728 72.84 -34.55 8.24
N ALA A 729 72.26 -34.82 7.07
CA ALA A 729 72.15 -36.17 6.52
C ALA A 729 73.51 -36.77 6.14
N GLU A 730 74.48 -35.97 5.70
CA GLU A 730 75.84 -36.44 5.36
C GLU A 730 76.65 -36.76 6.62
N VAL A 731 76.46 -36.03 7.73
CA VAL A 731 76.97 -36.43 9.05
C VAL A 731 76.38 -37.78 9.48
N GLU A 732 75.07 -37.96 9.30
CA GLU A 732 74.38 -39.23 9.58
C GLU A 732 74.71 -40.33 8.55
N ARG A 733 75.28 -39.98 7.39
CA ARG A 733 75.78 -40.91 6.36
C ARG A 733 77.18 -41.41 6.69
N VAL A 734 78.07 -40.54 7.17
CA VAL A 734 79.41 -40.94 7.66
C VAL A 734 79.27 -41.93 8.83
N LYS A 735 78.32 -41.71 9.74
CA LYS A 735 77.89 -42.72 10.72
C LYS A 735 77.45 -44.03 10.06
N ARG A 736 76.44 -43.97 9.18
CA ARG A 736 75.83 -45.17 8.57
C ARG A 736 76.79 -45.95 7.69
N ILE A 737 77.78 -45.33 7.05
CA ILE A 737 78.87 -46.00 6.33
C ILE A 737 79.74 -46.80 7.31
N ASN A 738 80.06 -46.24 8.47
CA ASN A 738 80.87 -46.91 9.49
C ASN A 738 80.16 -48.14 10.08
N GLU A 739 78.83 -48.07 10.25
CA GLU A 739 78.01 -49.23 10.62
C GLU A 739 77.77 -50.22 9.47
N ALA A 740 77.63 -49.74 8.23
CA ALA A 740 77.43 -50.60 7.06
C ALA A 740 78.68 -51.46 6.80
N LEU A 741 79.88 -50.91 6.97
CA LEU A 741 81.13 -51.66 6.86
C LEU A 741 81.24 -52.81 7.88
N GLN A 742 80.59 -52.68 9.04
CA GLN A 742 80.47 -53.77 10.02
C GLN A 742 79.41 -54.79 9.60
N ARG A 743 78.25 -54.34 9.10
CA ARG A 743 77.17 -55.22 8.63
C ARG A 743 77.55 -56.04 7.39
N ASP A 744 78.29 -55.48 6.44
CA ASP A 744 78.80 -56.22 5.28
C ASP A 744 79.79 -57.30 5.70
N HIS A 745 80.58 -57.08 6.77
CA HIS A 745 81.47 -58.10 7.33
C HIS A 745 80.69 -59.28 7.93
N ASP A 746 79.58 -59.00 8.64
CA ASP A 746 78.65 -60.02 9.13
C ASP A 746 77.88 -60.73 7.99
N VAL A 747 77.52 -60.02 6.92
CA VAL A 747 76.83 -60.59 5.75
C VAL A 747 77.76 -61.48 4.93
N GLU A 748 79.04 -61.13 4.76
CA GLU A 748 80.04 -61.99 4.11
C GLU A 748 80.26 -63.28 4.92
N LEU A 749 80.33 -63.18 6.25
CA LEU A 749 80.33 -64.32 7.17
C LEU A 749 79.07 -65.19 7.03
N GLN A 750 77.89 -64.58 6.89
CA GLN A 750 76.64 -65.31 6.66
C GLN A 750 76.56 -65.92 5.25
N ARG A 751 77.14 -65.30 4.21
CA ARG A 751 77.20 -65.86 2.85
C ARG A 751 78.02 -67.15 2.83
N VAL A 752 79.23 -67.12 3.38
CA VAL A 752 80.10 -68.31 3.49
C VAL A 752 79.45 -69.39 4.37
N SER A 753 78.77 -69.00 5.46
CA SER A 753 78.00 -69.93 6.29
C SER A 753 76.74 -70.47 5.61
N GLY A 754 76.17 -69.73 4.66
CA GLY A 754 74.97 -70.08 3.88
C GLY A 754 75.28 -71.04 2.74
N GLU A 755 76.36 -70.83 2.01
CA GLU A 755 76.84 -71.75 0.97
C GLU A 755 77.17 -73.13 1.55
N LEU A 756 77.85 -73.17 2.71
CA LEU A 756 78.12 -74.41 3.43
C LEU A 756 76.83 -75.10 3.93
N ARG A 757 75.84 -74.32 4.39
CA ARG A 757 74.51 -74.85 4.76
C ARG A 757 73.71 -75.35 3.56
N SER A 758 73.85 -74.74 2.38
CA SER A 758 73.16 -75.15 1.15
C SER A 758 73.66 -76.52 0.66
N GLN A 759 74.98 -76.73 0.68
CA GLN A 759 75.56 -78.06 0.41
C GLN A 759 75.10 -79.11 1.43
N LEU A 760 75.04 -78.74 2.72
CA LEU A 760 74.50 -79.62 3.76
C LEU A 760 73.01 -79.95 3.54
N ALA A 761 72.22 -78.98 3.06
CA ALA A 761 70.80 -79.14 2.77
C ALA A 761 70.54 -80.04 1.56
N GLN A 762 71.37 -79.98 0.51
CA GLN A 762 71.31 -80.93 -0.62
C GLN A 762 71.58 -82.37 -0.16
N PHE A 763 72.62 -82.58 0.65
CA PHE A 763 72.93 -83.89 1.24
C PHE A 763 71.80 -84.41 2.16
N GLN A 764 71.17 -83.52 2.94
CA GLN A 764 69.99 -83.86 3.73
C GLN A 764 68.73 -84.13 2.88
N LEU A 765 68.61 -83.54 1.69
CA LEU A 765 67.49 -83.77 0.78
C LEU A 765 67.57 -85.14 0.08
N GLU A 766 68.76 -85.59 -0.32
CA GLU A 766 68.96 -86.98 -0.77
C GLU A 766 68.64 -87.98 0.35
N SER A 767 69.12 -87.72 1.57
CA SER A 767 68.81 -88.53 2.75
C SER A 767 67.30 -88.58 3.06
N ARG A 768 66.60 -87.46 2.88
CA ARG A 768 65.14 -87.36 2.99
C ARG A 768 64.42 -88.21 1.94
N ASN A 769 64.89 -88.24 0.70
CA ASN A 769 64.31 -89.07 -0.36
C ASN A 769 64.51 -90.57 -0.11
N ASN A 770 65.66 -90.96 0.46
CA ASN A 770 65.93 -92.34 0.87
C ASN A 770 65.10 -92.80 2.08
N LEU A 771 64.80 -91.92 3.05
CA LEU A 771 63.85 -92.25 4.12
C LEU A 771 62.38 -92.27 3.65
N GLN A 772 62.03 -91.43 2.67
CA GLN A 772 60.68 -91.39 2.11
C GLN A 772 60.33 -92.71 1.39
N THR A 773 61.22 -93.18 0.50
CA THR A 773 61.04 -94.45 -0.22
C THR A 773 60.94 -95.66 0.71
N LEU A 774 61.73 -95.72 1.79
CA LEU A 774 61.63 -96.78 2.80
C LEU A 774 60.29 -96.73 3.59
N ARG A 775 59.73 -95.53 3.81
CA ARG A 775 58.42 -95.36 4.47
C ARG A 775 57.27 -95.76 3.55
N ASP A 776 57.34 -95.41 2.27
CA ASP A 776 56.31 -95.77 1.29
C ASP A 776 56.34 -97.27 0.94
N GLN A 777 57.50 -97.93 1.03
CA GLN A 777 57.61 -99.40 1.05
C GLN A 777 56.87 -100.01 2.27
N HIS A 778 57.09 -99.47 3.47
CA HIS A 778 56.35 -99.90 4.67
C HIS A 778 54.83 -99.68 4.58
N LYS A 779 54.40 -98.66 3.85
CA LYS A 779 52.99 -98.38 3.56
C LYS A 779 52.40 -99.43 2.61
N GLN A 780 53.12 -99.78 1.54
CA GLN A 780 52.73 -100.85 0.61
C GLN A 780 52.74 -102.25 1.26
N GLU A 781 53.64 -102.52 2.21
CA GLU A 781 53.71 -103.82 2.89
C GLU A 781 52.44 -104.12 3.72
N LEU A 782 51.84 -103.10 4.36
CA LEU A 782 50.66 -103.28 5.21
C LEU A 782 49.36 -103.49 4.40
N GLU A 783 49.20 -102.80 3.27
CA GLU A 783 48.05 -103.00 2.36
C GLU A 783 48.14 -104.31 1.56
N ARG A 784 49.31 -104.96 1.52
CA ARG A 784 49.58 -106.15 0.69
C ARG A 784 49.24 -107.49 1.35
N LEU A 785 49.15 -107.58 2.69
CA LEU A 785 49.13 -108.87 3.41
C LEU A 785 47.80 -109.30 4.05
N LYS A 786 46.73 -108.51 3.90
CA LYS A 786 45.37 -109.01 3.70
C LYS A 786 44.77 -108.17 2.57
N GLY A 787 44.72 -108.66 1.33
CA GLY A 787 44.09 -109.94 0.99
C GLY A 787 42.68 -109.61 0.54
N GLN A 788 42.45 -109.07 -0.66
CA GLN A 788 43.12 -109.42 -1.92
C GLN A 788 43.14 -110.94 -2.15
N HIS A 789 41.99 -111.49 -2.54
CA HIS A 789 41.88 -112.14 -3.84
C HIS A 789 40.52 -111.73 -4.46
N GLY A 790 40.41 -111.49 -5.76
CA GLY A 790 41.39 -111.78 -6.82
C GLY A 790 40.98 -112.94 -7.74
N ALA A 791 39.69 -113.25 -7.80
CA ALA A 791 39.06 -114.07 -8.82
C ALA A 791 38.00 -113.20 -9.51
N THR A 792 38.05 -112.93 -10.82
CA THR A 792 38.99 -113.38 -11.86
C THR A 792 39.16 -112.35 -12.97
N LEU A 793 40.40 -112.29 -13.51
CA LEU A 793 40.80 -112.16 -14.93
C LEU A 793 40.04 -111.21 -15.88
N ALA A 794 40.69 -110.43 -16.76
CA ALA A 794 41.90 -110.72 -17.53
C ALA A 794 41.80 -111.93 -18.50
N SER A 795 40.60 -112.22 -19.01
CA SER A 795 40.49 -112.58 -20.43
C SER A 795 40.48 -111.25 -21.18
N GLU A 796 41.53 -110.91 -21.91
CA GLU A 796 41.68 -111.30 -23.32
C GLU A 796 40.41 -110.97 -24.14
N ARG A 797 40.46 -110.13 -25.18
CA ARG A 797 41.61 -109.74 -26.02
C ARG A 797 41.40 -108.34 -26.62
N SER A 798 42.48 -107.60 -26.95
CA SER A 798 42.99 -107.48 -28.33
C SER A 798 41.87 -107.28 -29.36
N LEU A 799 41.81 -106.17 -30.09
CA LEU A 799 42.75 -105.83 -31.18
C LEU A 799 42.95 -106.97 -32.23
N TRP A 800 42.06 -107.97 -32.24
CA TRP A 800 41.88 -108.94 -33.32
C TRP A 800 40.65 -108.62 -34.19
N GLU A 801 40.47 -107.31 -34.42
CA GLU A 801 39.57 -106.76 -35.44
C GLU A 801 39.82 -107.41 -36.82
N ASP A 802 41.06 -107.88 -37.08
CA ASP A 802 41.46 -108.56 -38.31
C ASP A 802 41.49 -110.11 -38.24
N LYS A 803 40.74 -110.74 -37.32
CA LYS A 803 40.49 -112.20 -37.39
C LYS A 803 39.01 -112.59 -37.40
N ALA A 804 38.16 -111.91 -36.62
CA ALA A 804 36.71 -112.18 -36.60
C ALA A 804 36.00 -111.83 -37.92
N ARG A 805 36.64 -111.00 -38.78
CA ARG A 805 36.20 -110.72 -40.16
C ARG A 805 36.05 -111.98 -41.03
N LYS A 806 36.69 -113.10 -40.68
CA LYS A 806 36.48 -114.42 -41.33
C LYS A 806 35.40 -115.31 -40.67
N SER A 807 34.71 -114.81 -39.64
CA SER A 807 33.60 -115.53 -38.97
C SER A 807 32.22 -115.17 -39.55
N ALA A 808 32.11 -114.00 -40.21
CA ALA A 808 30.86 -113.47 -40.75
C ALA A 808 30.18 -114.35 -41.83
N GLU A 809 30.92 -115.28 -42.43
CA GLU A 809 30.48 -116.07 -43.60
C GLU A 809 30.05 -117.52 -43.26
N GLN A 810 30.30 -118.00 -42.04
CA GLN A 810 30.00 -119.38 -41.62
C GLN A 810 28.87 -119.46 -40.57
N ALA A 811 28.95 -118.70 -39.48
CA ALA A 811 27.99 -118.81 -38.36
C ALA A 811 26.54 -118.42 -38.75
N THR A 812 26.39 -117.63 -39.81
CA THR A 812 25.11 -117.22 -40.42
C THR A 812 24.33 -118.37 -41.06
N ARG A 813 24.90 -119.59 -41.19
CA ARG A 813 24.22 -120.79 -41.68
C ARG A 813 23.67 -121.70 -40.57
N ASP A 814 24.42 -121.90 -39.48
CA ASP A 814 24.21 -123.10 -38.65
C ASP A 814 23.25 -122.90 -37.46
N GLN A 815 23.29 -121.78 -36.73
CA GLN A 815 22.39 -121.58 -35.58
C GLN A 815 21.02 -120.98 -35.95
N ARG A 816 20.82 -120.63 -37.23
CA ARG A 816 19.49 -120.41 -37.81
C ARG A 816 18.69 -121.72 -37.96
N ALA A 817 19.27 -122.85 -37.53
CA ALA A 817 18.63 -124.15 -37.34
C ALA A 817 18.34 -124.51 -35.86
N ALA A 818 18.42 -123.53 -34.94
CA ALA A 818 18.00 -123.65 -33.53
C ALA A 818 17.14 -122.43 -33.10
N ILE A 819 16.21 -121.95 -33.93
CA ILE A 819 14.92 -122.60 -34.24
C ILE A 819 14.11 -122.86 -32.96
N ASP A 820 13.05 -122.06 -32.82
CA ASP A 820 11.64 -122.44 -32.69
C ASP A 820 11.20 -123.43 -31.59
N LYS A 821 12.12 -123.85 -30.73
CA LYS A 821 11.84 -124.68 -29.55
C LYS A 821 11.62 -123.83 -28.29
N ALA A 822 12.45 -122.81 -28.09
CA ALA A 822 12.35 -121.91 -26.94
C ALA A 822 11.13 -120.97 -26.99
N THR A 823 10.64 -120.65 -28.20
CA THR A 823 9.51 -119.73 -28.41
C THR A 823 8.16 -120.32 -28.03
N GLU A 824 7.95 -121.64 -28.11
CA GLU A 824 6.69 -122.29 -27.71
C GLU A 824 6.60 -122.57 -26.20
N GLU A 825 7.73 -122.72 -25.51
CA GLU A 825 7.76 -122.87 -24.05
C GLU A 825 7.39 -121.55 -23.34
N HIS A 826 7.93 -120.42 -23.83
CA HIS A 826 7.67 -119.11 -23.23
C HIS A 826 6.22 -118.61 -23.40
N ARG A 827 5.51 -119.08 -24.44
CA ARG A 827 4.13 -118.69 -24.76
C ARG A 827 3.10 -119.15 -23.74
N LYS A 828 3.36 -120.24 -23.02
CA LYS A 828 2.42 -120.83 -22.03
C LYS A 828 2.49 -120.15 -20.66
N ALA A 829 3.62 -119.53 -20.32
CA ALA A 829 3.76 -118.75 -19.09
C ALA A 829 2.99 -117.42 -19.14
N THR A 830 2.80 -116.84 -20.33
CA THR A 830 2.07 -115.58 -20.53
C THR A 830 0.55 -115.70 -20.45
N GLU A 831 -0.02 -116.90 -20.55
CA GLU A 831 -1.48 -117.10 -20.49
C GLU A 831 -2.00 -117.14 -19.04
N GLN A 832 -1.23 -117.68 -18.08
CA GLN A 832 -1.67 -117.78 -16.68
C GLN A 832 -1.59 -116.48 -15.88
N THR A 833 -0.62 -115.60 -16.16
CA THR A 833 -0.45 -114.32 -15.43
C THR A 833 -1.46 -113.24 -15.86
N ALA A 834 -2.12 -113.40 -17.00
CA ALA A 834 -3.15 -112.48 -17.48
C ALA A 834 -4.48 -112.58 -16.69
N GLU A 835 -4.84 -113.77 -16.21
CA GLU A 835 -6.12 -114.02 -15.55
C GLU A 835 -6.17 -113.41 -14.12
N GLU A 836 -5.08 -113.51 -13.36
CA GLU A 836 -4.99 -112.92 -12.00
C GLU A 836 -5.06 -111.39 -11.99
N GLN A 837 -4.49 -110.74 -13.02
CA GLN A 837 -4.54 -109.27 -13.14
C GLN A 837 -5.97 -108.78 -13.41
N ARG A 838 -6.77 -109.56 -14.15
CA ARG A 838 -8.15 -109.21 -14.50
C ARG A 838 -9.07 -109.16 -13.28
N MET A 839 -8.94 -110.14 -12.38
CA MET A 839 -9.73 -110.19 -11.14
C MET A 839 -9.46 -109.00 -10.20
N ARG A 840 -8.26 -108.40 -10.22
CA ARG A 840 -7.96 -107.18 -9.45
C ARG A 840 -8.57 -105.92 -10.07
N ALA A 841 -8.68 -105.85 -11.40
CA ALA A 841 -9.25 -104.71 -12.09
C ALA A 841 -10.76 -104.53 -11.78
N ASP A 842 -11.53 -105.62 -11.76
CA ASP A 842 -12.98 -105.57 -11.50
C ASP A 842 -13.30 -105.12 -10.05
N GLN A 843 -12.45 -105.44 -9.07
CA GLN A 843 -12.62 -104.98 -7.69
C GLN A 843 -12.41 -103.45 -7.57
N VAL A 844 -11.36 -102.91 -8.21
CA VAL A 844 -11.07 -101.47 -8.27
C VAL A 844 -12.18 -100.70 -9.00
N ALA A 845 -12.77 -101.27 -10.05
CA ALA A 845 -13.90 -100.68 -10.76
C ALA A 845 -15.16 -100.52 -9.88
N SER A 846 -15.36 -101.41 -8.89
CA SER A 846 -16.47 -101.30 -7.94
C SER A 846 -16.31 -100.15 -6.95
N GLU A 847 -15.09 -99.83 -6.54
CA GLU A 847 -14.81 -98.73 -5.60
C GLU A 847 -14.93 -97.38 -6.31
N HIS A 848 -14.41 -97.26 -7.54
CA HIS A 848 -14.57 -96.08 -8.37
C HIS A 848 -16.04 -95.74 -8.69
N ARG A 849 -16.94 -96.73 -8.79
CA ARG A 849 -18.37 -96.44 -9.02
C ARG A 849 -19.02 -95.66 -7.88
N LYS A 850 -18.74 -96.01 -6.61
CA LYS A 850 -19.26 -95.24 -5.47
C LYS A 850 -18.70 -93.82 -5.43
N ALA A 851 -17.39 -93.67 -5.65
CA ALA A 851 -16.75 -92.36 -5.73
C ALA A 851 -17.34 -91.48 -6.86
N LEU A 852 -17.80 -92.09 -7.96
CA LEU A 852 -18.49 -91.39 -9.05
C LEU A 852 -19.87 -90.87 -8.64
N ASP A 853 -20.67 -91.64 -7.91
CA ASP A 853 -22.00 -91.21 -7.45
C ASP A 853 -21.90 -90.06 -6.42
N ASP A 854 -20.99 -90.17 -5.44
CA ASP A 854 -20.71 -89.11 -4.46
C ASP A 854 -20.16 -87.83 -5.12
N LEU A 855 -19.30 -87.98 -6.13
CA LEU A 855 -18.79 -86.85 -6.93
C LEU A 855 -19.92 -86.19 -7.74
N ASN A 856 -20.85 -86.97 -8.31
CA ASN A 856 -21.95 -86.45 -9.12
C ASN A 856 -22.96 -85.66 -8.27
N ALA A 857 -23.24 -86.10 -7.04
CA ALA A 857 -23.99 -85.33 -6.06
C ALA A 857 -23.27 -84.01 -5.70
N THR A 858 -21.95 -84.07 -5.53
CA THR A 858 -21.11 -82.87 -5.28
C THR A 858 -21.14 -81.89 -6.45
N VAL A 859 -21.12 -82.40 -7.70
CA VAL A 859 -21.24 -81.59 -8.93
C VAL A 859 -22.60 -80.88 -8.99
N GLN A 860 -23.72 -81.56 -8.72
CA GLN A 860 -25.04 -80.90 -8.71
C GLN A 860 -25.15 -79.79 -7.65
N GLN A 861 -24.51 -79.97 -6.48
CA GLN A 861 -24.43 -78.92 -5.47
C GLN A 861 -23.53 -77.74 -5.93
N LYS A 862 -22.42 -78.04 -6.61
CA LYS A 862 -21.52 -77.03 -7.20
C LYS A 862 -22.22 -76.23 -8.30
N ASP A 863 -22.92 -76.88 -9.23
CA ASP A 863 -23.67 -76.22 -10.32
C ASP A 863 -24.73 -75.24 -9.81
N LYS A 864 -25.37 -75.55 -8.68
CA LYS A 864 -26.31 -74.61 -8.03
C LYS A 864 -25.57 -73.37 -7.49
N THR A 865 -24.46 -73.57 -6.78
CA THR A 865 -23.64 -72.43 -6.31
C THR A 865 -22.98 -71.65 -7.46
N ILE A 866 -22.65 -72.30 -8.58
CA ILE A 866 -22.12 -71.62 -9.77
C ILE A 866 -23.17 -70.68 -10.34
N LYS A 867 -24.44 -71.09 -10.49
CA LYS A 867 -25.51 -70.21 -10.97
C LYS A 867 -25.84 -69.06 -10.03
N GLU A 868 -25.77 -69.30 -8.71
CA GLU A 868 -25.91 -68.25 -7.70
C GLU A 868 -24.73 -67.26 -7.78
N HIS A 869 -23.50 -67.75 -8.02
CA HIS A 869 -22.33 -66.90 -8.25
C HIS A 869 -22.37 -66.16 -9.58
N GLU A 870 -22.77 -66.77 -10.70
CA GLU A 870 -22.92 -66.14 -12.02
C GLU A 870 -23.87 -64.93 -11.95
N ALA A 871 -24.98 -65.04 -11.22
CA ALA A 871 -25.88 -63.92 -10.95
C ALA A 871 -25.15 -62.80 -10.18
N THR A 872 -24.46 -63.13 -9.08
CA THR A 872 -23.70 -62.12 -8.33
C THR A 872 -22.55 -61.51 -9.13
N ILE A 873 -21.92 -62.25 -10.04
CA ILE A 873 -20.85 -61.76 -10.93
C ILE A 873 -21.42 -60.81 -11.99
N SER A 874 -22.62 -61.08 -12.51
CA SER A 874 -23.32 -60.15 -13.42
C SER A 874 -23.64 -58.81 -12.74
N ASP A 875 -24.08 -58.84 -11.48
CA ASP A 875 -24.36 -57.61 -10.72
C ASP A 875 -23.07 -56.91 -10.27
N HIS A 876 -22.02 -57.66 -9.89
CA HIS A 876 -20.70 -57.08 -9.60
C HIS A 876 -20.05 -56.47 -10.83
N ALA A 877 -20.20 -57.05 -12.03
CA ALA A 877 -19.71 -56.45 -13.28
C ALA A 877 -20.45 -55.16 -13.63
N ARG A 878 -21.73 -55.03 -13.23
CA ARG A 878 -22.49 -53.78 -13.31
C ARG A 878 -21.99 -52.74 -12.31
N SER A 879 -21.83 -53.09 -11.04
CA SER A 879 -21.31 -52.16 -10.04
C SER A 879 -19.86 -51.78 -10.31
N GLU A 880 -19.01 -52.69 -10.77
CA GLU A 880 -17.63 -52.41 -11.18
C GLU A 880 -17.58 -51.45 -12.37
N LYS A 881 -18.52 -51.55 -13.33
CA LYS A 881 -18.59 -50.61 -14.45
C LYS A 881 -19.02 -49.20 -14.01
N ILE A 882 -20.00 -49.10 -13.09
CA ILE A 882 -20.41 -47.81 -12.50
C ILE A 882 -19.26 -47.23 -11.68
N LEU A 883 -18.69 -48.03 -10.76
CA LEU A 883 -17.56 -47.65 -9.93
C LEU A 883 -16.35 -47.25 -10.77
N LYS A 884 -16.07 -47.88 -11.93
CA LYS A 884 -14.98 -47.44 -12.83
C LYS A 884 -15.27 -46.09 -13.49
N GLN A 885 -16.53 -45.75 -13.78
CA GLN A 885 -16.89 -44.42 -14.28
C GLN A 885 -16.80 -43.35 -13.17
N GLU A 886 -17.28 -43.67 -11.97
CA GLU A 886 -17.14 -42.79 -10.78
C GLU A 886 -15.68 -42.64 -10.35
N HIS A 887 -14.88 -43.70 -10.41
CA HIS A 887 -13.45 -43.66 -10.13
C HIS A 887 -12.69 -42.87 -11.20
N ALA A 888 -13.03 -42.98 -12.49
CA ALA A 888 -12.44 -42.14 -13.53
C ALA A 888 -12.78 -40.65 -13.32
N ALA A 889 -14.04 -40.34 -13.01
CA ALA A 889 -14.49 -38.97 -12.73
C ALA A 889 -13.84 -38.40 -11.45
N THR A 890 -13.73 -39.19 -10.37
CA THR A 890 -13.09 -38.76 -9.12
C THR A 890 -11.56 -38.74 -9.22
N THR A 891 -10.94 -39.58 -10.06
CA THR A 891 -9.49 -39.49 -10.34
C THR A 891 -9.18 -38.23 -11.14
N ALA A 892 -9.95 -37.90 -12.19
CA ALA A 892 -9.79 -36.63 -12.91
C ALA A 892 -10.06 -35.40 -12.00
N ALA A 893 -11.06 -35.49 -11.11
CA ALA A 893 -11.30 -34.46 -10.10
C ALA A 893 -10.16 -34.36 -9.07
N LEU A 894 -9.55 -35.47 -8.67
CA LEU A 894 -8.38 -35.51 -7.78
C LEU A 894 -7.12 -34.98 -8.46
N GLU A 895 -6.90 -35.27 -9.74
CA GLU A 895 -5.77 -34.73 -10.51
C GLU A 895 -5.93 -33.22 -10.70
N LYS A 896 -7.14 -32.74 -10.99
CA LYS A 896 -7.41 -31.30 -10.98
C LYS A 896 -7.20 -30.69 -9.59
N LEU A 897 -7.82 -31.24 -8.55
CA LEU A 897 -7.69 -30.72 -7.18
C LEU A 897 -6.24 -30.79 -6.67
N ARG A 898 -5.45 -31.74 -7.16
CA ARG A 898 -4.01 -31.85 -6.88
C ARG A 898 -3.20 -30.80 -7.66
N SER A 899 -3.54 -30.52 -8.91
CA SER A 899 -2.98 -29.38 -9.66
C SER A 899 -3.29 -28.07 -8.94
N ASP A 900 -4.56 -27.85 -8.56
CA ASP A 900 -5.02 -26.67 -7.81
C ASP A 900 -4.36 -26.58 -6.41
N PHE A 901 -4.01 -27.71 -5.79
CA PHE A 901 -3.27 -27.77 -4.52
C PHE A 901 -1.77 -27.52 -4.69
N ASP A 902 -1.12 -28.07 -5.71
CA ASP A 902 0.31 -27.86 -5.95
C ASP A 902 0.60 -26.45 -6.52
N THR A 903 -0.34 -25.82 -7.25
CA THR A 903 -0.28 -24.36 -7.54
C THR A 903 -0.50 -23.54 -6.27
N SER A 904 -1.55 -23.80 -5.49
CA SER A 904 -1.79 -23.10 -4.21
C SER A 904 -0.62 -23.25 -3.23
N LYS A 905 0.10 -24.38 -3.28
CA LYS A 905 1.33 -24.63 -2.51
C LYS A 905 2.56 -23.89 -3.07
N SER A 906 2.65 -23.71 -4.39
CA SER A 906 3.63 -22.82 -5.02
C SER A 906 3.38 -21.37 -4.61
N ASP A 907 2.14 -20.91 -4.69
CA ASP A 907 1.76 -19.54 -4.32
C ASP A 907 1.88 -19.30 -2.82
N LYS A 908 1.56 -20.31 -2.00
CA LYS A 908 1.91 -20.30 -0.58
C LYS A 908 3.42 -20.15 -0.36
N ALA A 909 4.27 -20.84 -1.11
CA ALA A 909 5.72 -20.71 -0.97
C ALA A 909 6.25 -19.35 -1.43
N LYS A 910 5.63 -18.73 -2.46
CA LYS A 910 5.87 -17.32 -2.84
C LYS A 910 5.47 -16.38 -1.70
N LEU A 911 4.24 -16.50 -1.19
CA LEU A 911 3.72 -15.69 -0.09
C LEU A 911 4.51 -15.87 1.23
N GLU A 912 4.99 -17.07 1.56
CA GLU A 912 5.87 -17.29 2.73
C GLU A 912 7.25 -16.64 2.52
N LYS A 913 7.79 -16.63 1.30
CA LYS A 913 9.03 -15.92 0.94
C LYS A 913 8.83 -14.40 0.98
N GLU A 914 7.75 -13.89 0.41
CA GLU A 914 7.36 -12.47 0.41
C GLU A 914 7.09 -11.96 1.83
N LEU A 915 6.43 -12.75 2.66
CA LEU A 915 6.21 -12.47 4.08
C LEU A 915 7.53 -12.41 4.85
N GLU A 916 8.49 -13.28 4.55
CA GLU A 916 9.82 -13.23 5.19
C GLU A 916 10.64 -12.02 4.70
N THR A 917 10.61 -11.68 3.41
CA THR A 917 11.21 -10.42 2.91
C THR A 917 10.52 -9.19 3.49
N THR A 918 9.21 -9.24 3.74
CA THR A 918 8.46 -8.16 4.39
C THR A 918 8.86 -8.04 5.86
N LYS A 919 9.11 -9.14 6.58
CA LYS A 919 9.66 -9.10 7.95
C LYS A 919 11.08 -8.53 7.98
N THR A 920 11.95 -8.87 7.02
CA THR A 920 13.29 -8.27 6.95
C THR A 920 13.19 -6.78 6.64
N LEU A 921 12.38 -6.37 5.66
CA LEU A 921 12.12 -4.96 5.36
C LEU A 921 11.51 -4.21 6.56
N GLN A 922 10.59 -4.81 7.30
CA GLN A 922 10.01 -4.22 8.52
C GLN A 922 11.05 -4.05 9.63
N LYS A 923 11.94 -5.03 9.81
CA LYS A 923 13.05 -4.99 10.78
C LYS A 923 14.10 -3.95 10.39
N ASP A 924 14.43 -3.87 9.10
CA ASP A 924 15.37 -2.88 8.57
C ASP A 924 14.76 -1.48 8.62
N LEU A 925 13.47 -1.31 8.34
CA LEU A 925 12.72 -0.07 8.54
C LEU A 925 12.71 0.34 10.02
N GLN A 926 12.53 -0.58 10.97
CA GLN A 926 12.69 -0.30 12.40
C GLN A 926 14.13 0.10 12.76
N GLN A 927 15.14 -0.52 12.15
CA GLN A 927 16.53 -0.16 12.38
C GLN A 927 16.91 1.20 11.74
N VAL A 928 16.34 1.54 10.59
CA VAL A 928 16.46 2.85 9.94
C VAL A 928 15.73 3.91 10.75
N ASN A 929 14.51 3.63 11.23
CA ASN A 929 13.72 4.59 12.02
C ASN A 929 14.37 4.85 13.39
N THR A 930 14.92 3.84 14.06
CA THR A 930 15.71 4.06 15.30
C THR A 930 17.02 4.83 15.05
N LYS A 931 17.73 4.57 13.93
CA LYS A 931 18.86 5.41 13.49
C LYS A 931 18.43 6.85 13.15
N ALA A 932 17.25 7.03 12.55
CA ALA A 932 16.69 8.33 12.19
C ALA A 932 16.29 9.12 13.45
N MET A 933 15.59 8.51 14.41
CA MET A 933 15.29 9.13 15.71
C MET A 933 16.55 9.52 16.46
N ALA A 934 17.59 8.67 16.45
CA ALA A 934 18.90 9.03 17.01
C ALA A 934 19.54 10.22 16.27
N ARG A 935 19.47 10.26 14.94
CA ARG A 935 20.00 11.39 14.15
C ARG A 935 19.21 12.67 14.37
N VAL A 936 17.87 12.62 14.39
CA VAL A 936 16.98 13.74 14.74
C VAL A 936 17.36 14.29 16.11
N LYS A 937 17.53 13.44 17.13
CA LYS A 937 17.97 13.88 18.45
C LYS A 937 19.34 14.57 18.41
N THR A 938 20.33 14.03 17.69
CA THR A 938 21.62 14.74 17.53
C THR A 938 21.49 16.04 16.75
N LEU A 939 20.56 16.14 15.80
CA LEU A 939 20.31 17.36 15.03
C LEU A 939 19.55 18.40 15.86
N GLU A 940 18.69 18.01 16.80
CA GLU A 940 18.11 18.91 17.79
C GLU A 940 19.16 19.44 18.77
N GLU A 941 20.09 18.59 19.22
CA GLU A 941 21.20 18.97 20.09
C GLU A 941 22.18 19.90 19.34
N GLU A 942 22.50 19.60 18.08
CA GLU A 942 23.23 20.51 17.17
C GLU A 942 22.46 21.82 16.94
N ALA A 943 21.13 21.79 16.76
CA ALA A 943 20.31 22.98 16.53
C ALA A 943 20.27 23.88 17.77
N LYS A 944 20.06 23.31 18.96
CA LYS A 944 20.12 24.04 20.25
C LYS A 944 21.50 24.65 20.47
N ALA A 945 22.58 23.93 20.11
CA ALA A 945 23.95 24.46 20.17
C ALA A 945 24.20 25.59 19.14
N ARG A 946 23.65 25.49 17.93
CA ARG A 946 23.69 26.56 16.91
C ARG A 946 22.87 27.76 17.34
N GLU A 947 21.71 27.58 17.96
CA GLU A 947 20.83 28.65 18.43
C GLU A 947 21.45 29.42 19.59
N THR A 948 22.03 28.74 20.59
CA THR A 948 22.84 29.42 21.62
C THR A 948 24.02 30.18 21.01
N LYS A 949 24.63 29.67 19.93
CA LYS A 949 25.72 30.36 19.22
C LYS A 949 25.23 31.55 18.40
N ILE A 950 24.03 31.50 17.84
CA ILE A 950 23.35 32.63 17.18
C ILE A 950 23.01 33.69 18.22
N GLN A 951 22.55 33.32 19.42
CA GLN A 951 22.31 34.27 20.51
C GLN A 951 23.61 34.98 20.94
N THR A 952 24.73 34.26 21.10
CA THR A 952 26.03 34.91 21.36
C THR A 952 26.47 35.80 20.20
N LEU A 953 26.38 35.33 18.96
CA LEU A 953 26.75 36.12 17.78
C LEU A 953 25.88 37.38 17.62
N ASN A 954 24.58 37.32 17.95
CA ASN A 954 23.70 38.49 17.95
C ASN A 954 24.07 39.49 19.05
N SER A 955 24.56 39.02 20.21
CA SER A 955 25.11 39.90 21.25
C SER A 955 26.44 40.54 20.81
N GLU A 956 27.31 39.79 20.12
CA GLU A 956 28.54 40.31 19.54
C GLU A 956 28.25 41.33 18.43
N ILE A 957 27.33 41.02 17.50
CA ILE A 957 26.84 41.95 16.47
C ILE A 957 26.26 43.22 17.10
N SER A 958 25.45 43.12 18.16
CA SER A 958 24.92 44.30 18.86
C SER A 958 26.03 45.16 19.45
N SER A 959 27.08 44.53 20.03
CA SER A 959 28.24 45.27 20.53
C SER A 959 29.06 45.92 19.41
N LEU A 960 29.24 45.22 18.29
CA LEU A 960 29.96 45.70 17.11
C LEU A 960 29.18 46.79 16.36
N GLN A 961 27.84 46.78 16.41
CA GLN A 961 27.01 47.87 15.91
C GLN A 961 27.14 49.10 16.80
N SER A 962 27.12 48.96 18.14
CA SER A 962 27.38 50.07 19.05
C SER A 962 28.80 50.65 18.88
N ASP A 963 29.79 49.80 18.62
CA ASP A 963 31.17 50.24 18.34
C ASP A 963 31.27 50.90 16.94
N LEU A 964 30.55 50.38 15.94
CA LEU A 964 30.47 50.94 14.60
C LEU A 964 29.82 52.32 14.61
N ASP A 965 28.69 52.50 15.31
CA ASP A 965 28.02 53.80 15.48
C ASP A 965 28.96 54.80 16.18
N ALA A 966 29.69 54.36 17.21
CA ALA A 966 30.71 55.17 17.86
C ALA A 966 31.89 55.52 16.92
N LYS A 967 32.29 54.62 16.01
CA LYS A 967 33.27 54.95 14.95
C LYS A 967 32.67 55.89 13.90
N GLN A 968 31.39 55.74 13.55
CA GLN A 968 30.71 56.56 12.55
C GLN A 968 30.55 58.00 13.04
N GLN A 969 30.21 58.18 14.33
CA GLN A 969 30.26 59.47 15.00
C GLN A 969 31.69 60.04 14.99
N LYS A 970 32.70 59.23 15.29
CA LYS A 970 34.12 59.66 15.26
C LYS A 970 34.59 60.03 13.84
N ILE A 971 34.09 59.35 12.81
CA ILE A 971 34.33 59.70 11.40
C ILE A 971 33.66 61.04 11.09
N SER A 972 32.43 61.29 11.52
CA SER A 972 31.76 62.59 11.30
C SER A 972 32.49 63.75 12.01
N GLU A 973 33.02 63.53 13.22
CA GLU A 973 33.90 64.51 13.89
C GLU A 973 35.19 64.76 13.10
N LEU A 974 35.86 63.70 12.63
CA LEU A 974 37.07 63.80 11.80
C LEU A 974 36.80 64.40 10.41
N GLU A 975 35.61 64.23 9.84
CA GLU A 975 35.20 64.88 8.59
C GLU A 975 34.98 66.38 8.77
N GLN A 976 34.50 66.82 9.94
CA GLN A 976 34.46 68.24 10.30
C GLN A 976 35.88 68.80 10.51
N GLU A 977 36.77 68.10 11.21
CA GLU A 977 38.19 68.50 11.31
C GLU A 977 38.87 68.55 9.94
N VAL A 978 38.68 67.55 9.07
CA VAL A 978 39.18 67.54 7.69
C VAL A 978 38.55 68.64 6.83
N SER A 979 37.31 69.06 7.10
CA SER A 979 36.72 70.23 6.45
C SER A 979 37.36 71.54 6.94
N GLY A 980 37.70 71.65 8.22
CA GLY A 980 38.47 72.78 8.77
C GLY A 980 39.88 72.85 8.18
N LEU A 981 40.62 71.74 8.23
CA LEU A 981 41.95 71.60 7.65
C LEU A 981 41.97 71.81 6.13
N LYS A 982 40.89 71.50 5.41
CA LYS A 982 40.74 71.84 3.98
C LYS A 982 40.65 73.36 3.76
N LEU A 983 39.90 74.08 4.58
CA LEU A 983 39.83 75.55 4.51
C LEU A 983 41.18 76.20 4.88
N GLU A 984 41.88 75.63 5.86
CA GLU A 984 43.21 76.07 6.28
C GLU A 984 44.26 75.81 5.19
N LEU A 985 44.25 74.62 4.57
CA LEU A 985 45.10 74.24 3.44
C LEU A 985 44.73 74.99 2.14
N GLU A 986 43.49 75.44 1.98
CA GLU A 986 43.09 76.36 0.89
C GLU A 986 43.57 77.80 1.15
N GLY A 987 43.78 78.17 2.42
CA GLY A 987 44.56 79.33 2.84
C GLY A 987 46.05 79.18 2.52
N GLU A 988 46.68 78.09 2.94
CA GLU A 988 48.09 77.80 2.64
C GLU A 988 48.35 77.70 1.14
N ARG A 989 47.41 77.14 0.35
CA ARG A 989 47.51 77.12 -1.13
C ARG A 989 47.52 78.51 -1.76
N LYS A 990 46.89 79.52 -1.16
CA LYS A 990 47.03 80.91 -1.63
C LYS A 990 48.46 81.40 -1.38
N GLY A 991 48.99 81.20 -0.17
CA GLY A 991 50.39 81.47 0.13
C GLY A 991 51.39 80.71 -0.76
N TYR A 992 51.08 79.46 -1.13
CA TYR A 992 51.91 78.68 -2.06
C TYR A 992 51.84 79.23 -3.49
N ASN A 993 50.67 79.69 -3.96
CA ASN A 993 50.55 80.35 -5.27
C ASN A 993 51.33 81.67 -5.30
N ASP A 994 51.34 82.42 -4.19
CA ASP A 994 52.14 83.65 -4.06
C ASP A 994 53.65 83.33 -4.09
N LEU A 995 54.10 82.28 -3.39
CA LEU A 995 55.49 81.79 -3.50
C LEU A 995 55.82 81.19 -4.88
N GLU A 996 54.86 80.58 -5.58
CA GLU A 996 55.07 80.08 -6.95
C GLU A 996 55.20 81.23 -7.96
N ALA A 997 54.60 82.39 -7.71
CA ALA A 997 54.87 83.60 -8.47
C ALA A 997 56.34 84.04 -8.30
N GLU A 998 56.85 84.13 -7.06
CA GLU A 998 58.27 84.43 -6.79
C GLU A 998 59.21 83.38 -7.41
N LEU A 999 58.87 82.09 -7.32
CA LEU A 999 59.65 81.00 -7.90
C LEU A 999 59.68 81.06 -9.44
N ASN A 1000 58.59 81.48 -10.09
CA ASN A 1000 58.55 81.65 -11.54
C ASN A 1000 59.36 82.87 -11.99
N ASP A 1001 59.36 83.97 -11.24
CA ASP A 1001 60.27 85.10 -11.47
C ASP A 1001 61.74 84.65 -11.35
N LEU A 1002 62.06 83.83 -10.34
CA LEU A 1002 63.38 83.21 -10.18
C LEU A 1002 63.74 82.29 -11.37
N LYS A 1003 62.79 81.50 -11.90
CA LYS A 1003 63.00 80.72 -13.14
C LYS A 1003 63.30 81.61 -14.36
N THR A 1004 62.76 82.84 -14.45
CA THR A 1004 63.16 83.77 -15.53
C THR A 1004 64.62 84.21 -15.44
N THR A 1005 65.22 84.22 -14.24
CA THR A 1005 66.67 84.45 -14.07
C THR A 1005 67.48 83.22 -14.48
N HIS A 1006 67.05 82.02 -14.07
CA HIS A 1006 67.74 80.77 -14.41
C HIS A 1006 67.75 80.51 -15.93
N SER A 1007 66.66 80.84 -16.65
CA SER A 1007 66.59 80.68 -18.11
C SER A 1007 67.68 81.47 -18.86
N LYS A 1008 67.99 82.69 -18.39
CA LYS A 1008 69.01 83.59 -18.97
C LYS A 1008 70.43 83.08 -18.75
N LEU A 1009 70.69 82.41 -17.63
CA LEU A 1009 71.97 81.70 -17.38
C LEU A 1009 72.09 80.42 -18.23
N LYS A 1010 70.97 79.70 -18.41
CA LYS A 1010 70.94 78.44 -19.19
C LYS A 1010 71.17 78.64 -20.70
N THR A 1011 70.90 79.84 -21.23
CA THR A 1011 71.27 80.22 -22.60
C THR A 1011 72.76 80.55 -22.75
N SER A 1012 73.44 81.01 -21.69
CA SER A 1012 74.88 81.35 -21.75
C SER A 1012 75.77 80.10 -21.71
N ASN A 1013 75.33 79.05 -21.02
CA ASN A 1013 76.11 77.81 -20.87
C ASN A 1013 75.99 76.84 -22.06
N LYS A 1014 75.24 77.19 -23.12
CA LYS A 1014 75.01 76.31 -24.27
C LYS A 1014 75.96 76.52 -25.45
N ASP A 1015 76.70 77.64 -25.46
CA ASP A 1015 77.69 77.95 -26.51
C ASP A 1015 79.10 77.39 -26.21
N PHE A 1016 79.39 76.98 -24.96
CA PHE A 1016 80.76 76.62 -24.56
C PHE A 1016 81.12 75.13 -24.67
N GLU A 1017 80.15 74.21 -24.72
CA GLU A 1017 80.42 72.75 -24.84
C GLU A 1017 80.29 72.21 -26.29
N SER A 1018 80.20 73.10 -27.28
CA SER A 1018 80.32 72.74 -28.71
C SER A 1018 81.79 72.64 -29.19
N GLN A 1019 82.79 72.65 -28.29
CA GLN A 1019 84.22 72.77 -28.63
C GLN A 1019 85.17 71.72 -28.05
N ILE A 1020 84.70 70.69 -27.32
CA ILE A 1020 85.55 69.55 -26.93
C ILE A 1020 85.05 68.27 -27.61
N SER A 1021 85.43 68.17 -28.88
CA SER A 1021 85.35 66.95 -29.67
C SER A 1021 86.70 66.23 -29.70
N GLU A 1022 86.66 64.91 -29.96
CA GLU A 1022 87.79 64.01 -30.20
C GLU A 1022 88.65 63.52 -28.99
N LEU A 1023 89.26 62.34 -29.19
CA LEU A 1023 90.27 61.63 -28.35
C LEU A 1023 89.75 60.94 -27.05
N LYS A 1024 90.12 59.69 -26.66
CA LYS A 1024 90.89 58.60 -27.33
C LYS A 1024 90.79 57.20 -26.60
N THR A 1025 90.25 56.17 -27.28
CA THR A 1025 90.79 54.77 -27.49
C THR A 1025 91.16 53.72 -26.39
N LYS A 1026 90.74 52.43 -26.63
CA LYS A 1026 91.47 51.10 -26.49
C LYS A 1026 91.63 50.46 -25.06
N ALA A 1027 91.95 49.16 -24.78
CA ALA A 1027 92.20 47.82 -25.46
C ALA A 1027 92.47 46.68 -24.38
N THR A 1028 92.67 45.33 -24.51
CA THR A 1028 92.43 44.14 -25.42
C THR A 1028 92.92 42.80 -24.74
N ALA A 1029 92.63 41.58 -25.29
CA ALA A 1029 93.14 40.19 -24.97
C ALA A 1029 92.59 39.48 -23.68
N SER A 1030 92.53 38.14 -23.45
CA SER A 1030 93.01 36.83 -24.07
C SER A 1030 94.38 36.25 -23.57
N ASP A 1031 94.70 34.93 -23.53
CA ASP A 1031 94.07 33.66 -24.02
C ASP A 1031 94.57 32.31 -23.34
N SER A 1032 93.85 31.18 -23.54
CA SER A 1032 94.14 29.69 -23.56
C SER A 1032 95.11 28.87 -22.61
N SER A 1033 94.56 27.76 -22.06
CA SER A 1033 94.99 26.33 -21.95
C SER A 1033 96.28 25.73 -21.27
N ASP A 1034 96.07 24.52 -20.73
CA ASP A 1034 96.91 23.28 -20.65
C ASP A 1034 98.15 23.05 -19.73
N LYS A 1035 98.00 22.03 -18.84
CA LYS A 1035 98.89 20.87 -18.49
C LYS A 1035 98.34 20.21 -17.22
N LEU A 1036 97.85 18.97 -17.14
CA LEU A 1036 98.19 17.68 -17.76
C LEU A 1036 99.58 17.13 -17.36
N LYS A 1037 99.57 15.91 -16.81
CA LYS A 1037 100.70 15.00 -16.48
C LYS A 1037 101.48 15.25 -15.17
N ALA A 1038 100.85 14.84 -14.07
CA ALA A 1038 101.54 14.04 -13.05
C ALA A 1038 100.73 12.77 -12.76
N LEU A 1039 101.03 11.72 -13.54
CA LEU A 1039 101.22 10.33 -13.09
C LEU A 1039 100.21 9.81 -12.04
N GLU A 1040 99.21 9.00 -12.34
CA GLU A 1040 99.22 7.85 -13.26
C GLU A 1040 100.57 7.13 -13.33
N LYS A 1041 100.83 6.20 -12.40
CA LYS A 1041 100.94 4.75 -12.72
C LYS A 1041 101.38 3.94 -11.49
N GLU A 1042 100.80 2.74 -11.37
CA GLU A 1042 101.26 1.59 -10.56
C GLU A 1042 101.60 1.77 -9.06
N LEU A 1043 100.58 1.61 -8.21
CA LEU A 1043 100.56 0.54 -7.20
C LEU A 1043 99.10 0.28 -6.74
N ALA A 1044 98.16 -0.11 -7.61
CA ALA A 1044 98.18 -1.35 -8.38
C ALA A 1044 98.54 -2.58 -7.52
N ASP A 1045 97.50 -3.29 -7.09
CA ASP A 1045 97.46 -4.59 -6.40
C ASP A 1045 98.16 -4.78 -5.03
N THR A 1046 97.47 -5.56 -4.17
CA THR A 1046 97.83 -5.98 -2.80
C THR A 1046 97.75 -4.87 -1.72
N LYS A 1047 96.62 -4.65 -1.03
CA LYS A 1047 95.50 -5.54 -0.65
C LYS A 1047 94.15 -4.79 -0.82
N LYS A 1048 93.03 -5.36 -1.28
CA LYS A 1048 92.73 -6.74 -1.68
C LYS A 1048 93.00 -7.80 -0.59
N LYS A 1049 92.21 -7.80 0.51
CA LYS A 1049 91.84 -9.02 1.31
C LYS A 1049 90.99 -8.86 2.60
N LEU A 1050 90.59 -7.67 3.07
CA LEU A 1050 89.91 -7.56 4.40
C LEU A 1050 88.42 -7.16 4.36
N ASP A 1051 88.08 -5.89 4.22
CA ASP A 1051 86.71 -5.42 4.59
C ASP A 1051 85.59 -5.66 3.57
N THR A 1052 85.84 -6.52 2.56
CA THR A 1052 84.82 -7.10 1.67
C THR A 1052 84.03 -8.21 2.38
N ALA A 1053 83.52 -7.92 3.59
CA ALA A 1053 82.82 -8.87 4.44
C ALA A 1053 81.66 -8.25 5.27
N SER A 1054 81.47 -6.91 5.23
CA SER A 1054 80.46 -6.22 6.07
C SER A 1054 79.26 -5.66 5.28
N ASN A 1055 79.45 -5.21 4.03
CA ASN A 1055 78.41 -4.47 3.29
C ASN A 1055 77.44 -5.32 2.45
N GLU A 1056 77.77 -6.57 2.12
CA GLU A 1056 76.93 -7.39 1.24
C GLU A 1056 75.61 -7.84 1.88
N SER A 1057 75.51 -7.82 3.23
CA SER A 1057 74.29 -8.17 3.96
C SER A 1057 73.24 -7.04 4.02
N LYS A 1058 73.58 -5.79 3.65
CA LYS A 1058 72.65 -4.65 3.69
C LYS A 1058 72.11 -4.27 2.31
N ASN A 1059 72.94 -4.30 1.26
CA ASN A 1059 72.53 -3.86 -0.08
C ASN A 1059 71.52 -4.80 -0.78
N LYS A 1060 71.30 -6.03 -0.30
CA LYS A 1060 70.30 -6.95 -0.87
C LYS A 1060 68.87 -6.77 -0.34
N LYS A 1061 68.64 -5.96 0.69
CA LYS A 1061 67.28 -5.71 1.20
C LYS A 1061 66.60 -4.53 0.49
N ALA A 1062 67.29 -3.38 0.42
CA ALA A 1062 66.79 -2.16 -0.22
C ALA A 1062 66.45 -2.30 -1.72
N SER A 1063 67.00 -3.31 -2.42
CA SER A 1063 66.70 -3.56 -3.84
C SER A 1063 65.41 -4.35 -4.08
N ASN A 1064 64.89 -5.05 -3.08
CA ASN A 1064 63.61 -5.76 -3.20
C ASN A 1064 62.45 -4.89 -2.70
N ASP A 1065 62.66 -4.15 -1.60
CA ASP A 1065 61.63 -3.30 -0.99
C ASP A 1065 61.12 -2.19 -1.95
N ASP A 1066 61.98 -1.66 -2.84
CA ASP A 1066 61.60 -0.68 -3.88
C ASP A 1066 60.92 -1.32 -5.12
N ALA A 1067 61.12 -2.63 -5.34
CA ALA A 1067 60.48 -3.36 -6.44
C ALA A 1067 59.04 -3.77 -6.06
N THR A 1068 58.84 -4.29 -4.84
CA THR A 1068 57.50 -4.65 -4.34
C THR A 1068 56.60 -3.42 -4.21
N ALA A 1069 57.12 -2.31 -3.65
CA ALA A 1069 56.36 -1.07 -3.49
C ALA A 1069 55.92 -0.42 -4.82
N LYS A 1070 56.58 -0.74 -5.94
CA LYS A 1070 56.14 -0.32 -7.29
C LYS A 1070 55.06 -1.22 -7.85
N LEU A 1071 55.20 -2.55 -7.70
CA LEU A 1071 54.18 -3.52 -8.11
C LEU A 1071 52.86 -3.32 -7.36
N GLU A 1072 52.89 -3.19 -6.03
CA GLU A 1072 51.71 -2.90 -5.21
C GLU A 1072 50.99 -1.63 -5.70
N LYS A 1073 51.74 -0.57 -6.03
CA LYS A 1073 51.19 0.72 -6.47
C LYS A 1073 50.64 0.72 -7.89
N GLN A 1074 51.08 -0.19 -8.76
CA GLN A 1074 50.44 -0.43 -10.06
C GLN A 1074 49.16 -1.26 -9.91
N LEU A 1075 49.19 -2.31 -9.08
CA LEU A 1075 48.06 -3.21 -8.83
C LEU A 1075 46.90 -2.48 -8.12
N GLU A 1076 47.22 -1.56 -7.20
CA GLU A 1076 46.26 -0.64 -6.56
C GLU A 1076 45.62 0.36 -7.55
N ALA A 1077 46.33 0.73 -8.63
CA ALA A 1077 45.80 1.61 -9.67
C ALA A 1077 44.85 0.85 -10.62
N GLN A 1078 45.29 -0.32 -11.13
CA GLN A 1078 44.49 -1.15 -12.04
C GLN A 1078 43.17 -1.61 -11.38
N LYS A 1079 43.17 -1.93 -10.09
CA LYS A 1079 41.94 -2.25 -9.34
C LYS A 1079 40.87 -1.15 -9.42
N LYS A 1080 41.25 0.13 -9.32
CA LYS A 1080 40.31 1.26 -9.38
C LYS A 1080 39.79 1.51 -10.79
N GLU A 1081 40.56 1.14 -11.80
CA GLU A 1081 40.16 1.21 -13.20
C GLU A 1081 39.17 0.07 -13.54
N ILE A 1082 39.42 -1.15 -13.05
CA ILE A 1082 38.48 -2.28 -13.09
C ILE A 1082 37.16 -1.96 -12.36
N GLU A 1083 37.24 -1.40 -11.16
CA GLU A 1083 36.07 -1.05 -10.34
C GLU A 1083 35.18 -0.02 -11.06
N LYS A 1084 35.79 0.97 -11.72
CA LYS A 1084 35.07 1.99 -12.52
C LYS A 1084 34.42 1.43 -13.78
N GLU A 1085 35.13 0.65 -14.60
CA GLU A 1085 34.51 0.03 -15.79
C GLU A 1085 33.42 -0.99 -15.40
N LYS A 1086 33.54 -1.68 -14.26
CA LYS A 1086 32.45 -2.54 -13.74
C LYS A 1086 31.22 -1.73 -13.30
N GLU A 1087 31.39 -0.56 -12.67
CA GLU A 1087 30.26 0.29 -12.31
C GLU A 1087 29.55 0.88 -13.55
N GLU A 1088 30.30 1.20 -14.62
CA GLU A 1088 29.74 1.67 -15.89
C GLU A 1088 29.08 0.55 -16.71
N ALA A 1089 29.70 -0.65 -16.77
CA ALA A 1089 29.12 -1.81 -17.42
C ALA A 1089 27.87 -2.34 -16.71
N SER A 1090 27.83 -2.27 -15.37
CA SER A 1090 26.64 -2.65 -14.58
C SER A 1090 25.42 -1.79 -14.93
N LYS A 1091 25.61 -0.46 -15.08
CA LYS A 1091 24.53 0.47 -15.43
C LYS A 1091 24.01 0.24 -16.85
N ALA A 1092 24.92 0.10 -17.82
CA ALA A 1092 24.54 -0.23 -19.19
C ALA A 1092 23.82 -1.59 -19.30
N ARG A 1093 24.17 -2.56 -18.45
CA ARG A 1093 23.47 -3.85 -18.38
C ARG A 1093 22.07 -3.73 -17.78
N THR A 1094 21.88 -2.97 -16.69
CA THR A 1094 20.51 -2.72 -16.17
C THR A 1094 19.65 -1.96 -17.17
N GLU A 1095 20.21 -0.98 -17.88
CA GLU A 1095 19.51 -0.23 -18.95
C GLU A 1095 19.11 -1.16 -20.13
N LEU A 1096 19.91 -2.18 -20.45
CA LEU A 1096 19.56 -3.21 -21.44
C LEU A 1096 18.55 -4.24 -20.90
N GLU A 1097 18.65 -4.64 -19.63
CA GLU A 1097 17.80 -5.65 -19.00
C GLU A 1097 16.37 -5.12 -18.79
N ASP A 1098 16.22 -3.87 -18.37
CA ASP A 1098 14.93 -3.14 -18.35
C ASP A 1098 14.32 -3.05 -19.76
N MET A 1099 15.14 -2.77 -20.78
CA MET A 1099 14.70 -2.66 -22.18
C MET A 1099 14.29 -4.02 -22.79
N LEU A 1100 14.99 -5.10 -22.44
CA LEU A 1100 14.62 -6.47 -22.82
C LEU A 1100 13.34 -6.94 -22.11
N MET A 1101 13.11 -6.52 -20.86
CA MET A 1101 11.85 -6.79 -20.17
C MET A 1101 10.66 -6.14 -20.89
N VAL A 1102 10.81 -4.89 -21.36
CA VAL A 1102 9.79 -4.21 -22.18
C VAL A 1102 9.56 -4.93 -23.53
N LEU A 1103 10.60 -5.45 -24.17
CA LEU A 1103 10.46 -6.22 -25.42
C LEU A 1103 9.70 -7.55 -25.20
N ALA A 1104 9.99 -8.31 -24.14
CA ALA A 1104 9.24 -9.51 -23.80
C ALA A 1104 7.75 -9.20 -23.51
N ASP A 1105 7.49 -8.10 -22.80
CA ASP A 1105 6.14 -7.59 -22.52
C ASP A 1105 5.39 -7.16 -23.81
N LEU A 1106 6.11 -6.77 -24.87
CA LEU A 1106 5.56 -6.45 -26.19
C LEU A 1106 5.35 -7.70 -27.05
N GLU A 1107 6.25 -8.68 -27.01
CA GLU A 1107 6.12 -9.96 -27.70
C GLU A 1107 4.91 -10.75 -27.19
N GLU A 1108 4.72 -10.86 -25.86
CA GLU A 1108 3.56 -11.58 -25.29
C GLU A 1108 2.23 -10.90 -25.68
N LYS A 1109 2.19 -9.55 -25.66
CA LYS A 1109 1.03 -8.78 -26.15
C LYS A 1109 0.79 -9.00 -27.64
N THR A 1110 1.85 -9.00 -28.46
CA THR A 1110 1.77 -9.21 -29.92
C THR A 1110 1.28 -10.63 -30.25
N LYS A 1111 1.77 -11.64 -29.54
CA LYS A 1111 1.30 -13.04 -29.63
C LYS A 1111 -0.17 -13.14 -29.24
N GLY A 1112 -0.58 -12.45 -28.17
CA GLY A 1112 -1.97 -12.32 -27.75
C GLY A 1112 -2.88 -11.54 -28.72
N TYR A 1113 -2.33 -10.66 -29.56
CA TYR A 1113 -3.07 -10.00 -30.65
C TYR A 1113 -3.18 -10.89 -31.90
N ARG A 1114 -2.09 -11.55 -32.34
CA ARG A 1114 -2.12 -12.56 -33.42
C ARG A 1114 -3.15 -13.66 -33.10
N GLU A 1115 -3.23 -14.12 -31.85
CA GLU A 1115 -4.19 -15.14 -31.41
C GLU A 1115 -5.66 -14.65 -31.41
N LYS A 1116 -5.91 -13.36 -31.18
CA LYS A 1116 -7.25 -12.74 -31.27
C LYS A 1116 -7.68 -12.58 -32.73
N LEU A 1117 -6.80 -12.09 -33.61
CA LEU A 1117 -7.08 -11.95 -35.05
C LEU A 1117 -7.40 -13.32 -35.67
N ARG A 1118 -6.60 -14.36 -35.36
CA ARG A 1118 -6.85 -15.76 -35.76
C ARG A 1118 -8.15 -16.35 -35.22
N LYS A 1119 -8.67 -15.84 -34.08
CA LYS A 1119 -10.01 -16.19 -33.55
C LYS A 1119 -11.16 -15.42 -34.22
N HIS A 1120 -10.88 -14.28 -34.86
CA HIS A 1120 -11.86 -13.49 -35.61
C HIS A 1120 -11.91 -13.80 -37.12
N GLY A 1121 -10.93 -14.56 -37.64
CA GLY A 1121 -10.95 -15.11 -38.99
C GLY A 1121 -10.28 -14.23 -40.05
N GLU A 1122 -9.41 -13.30 -39.64
CA GLU A 1122 -8.55 -12.56 -40.55
C GLU A 1122 -7.25 -13.31 -40.83
N GLU A 1123 -6.74 -13.15 -42.05
CA GLU A 1123 -5.51 -13.78 -42.54
C GLU A 1123 -4.31 -12.95 -42.04
N VAL A 1124 -3.43 -13.56 -41.25
CA VAL A 1124 -2.20 -12.94 -40.73
C VAL A 1124 -1.04 -13.43 -41.60
N SER A 1125 -0.21 -12.51 -42.11
CA SER A 1125 0.91 -12.86 -43.00
C SER A 1125 1.99 -13.65 -42.29
N GLU A 1126 2.31 -14.83 -42.84
CA GLU A 1126 3.42 -15.69 -42.43
C GLU A 1126 4.72 -15.25 -43.13
N ASP A 1127 5.14 -14.01 -42.88
CA ASP A 1127 6.46 -13.46 -43.22
C ASP A 1127 7.20 -13.17 -41.89
N GLU A 1128 8.49 -13.54 -41.79
CA GLU A 1128 9.32 -13.51 -40.55
C GLU A 1128 8.96 -14.57 -39.46
N ASP A 1129 8.63 -15.80 -39.87
CA ASP A 1129 8.68 -17.02 -39.04
C ASP A 1129 9.39 -18.15 -39.85
N ASP A 1130 10.65 -17.92 -40.28
CA ASP A 1130 11.41 -18.79 -41.21
C ASP A 1130 12.94 -18.74 -40.91
N ASP A 1131 13.39 -19.46 -39.86
CA ASP A 1131 14.77 -19.92 -39.58
C ASP A 1131 14.74 -20.75 -38.26
N ASP A 1132 15.13 -22.03 -38.31
CA ASP A 1132 15.20 -23.08 -37.24
C ASP A 1132 14.07 -24.14 -37.15
N GLU A 1133 13.88 -24.98 -38.18
CA GLU A 1133 13.60 -26.42 -38.00
C GLU A 1133 14.05 -27.27 -39.22
N ASP A 1134 14.67 -28.43 -38.94
CA ASP A 1134 15.02 -29.58 -39.81
C ASP A 1134 15.90 -29.41 -41.07
N ASP A 1135 17.20 -29.73 -40.91
CA ASP A 1135 18.14 -30.17 -41.97
C ASP A 1135 18.82 -31.49 -41.51
N GLU A 1136 18.10 -32.63 -41.59
CA GLU A 1136 18.64 -33.99 -41.44
C GLU A 1136 18.82 -34.65 -42.83
N ASP A 1137 20.04 -35.11 -43.16
CA ASP A 1137 20.31 -36.38 -43.91
C ASP A 1137 21.83 -36.57 -44.21
N ASP A 1138 22.48 -37.43 -43.41
CA ASP A 1138 23.42 -38.53 -43.75
C ASP A 1138 24.69 -38.43 -44.67
N GLU A 1139 25.55 -39.46 -44.48
CA GLU A 1139 26.79 -39.86 -45.20
C GLU A 1139 28.06 -39.00 -44.97
N GLU A 1140 29.28 -39.52 -44.73
CA GLU A 1140 29.86 -40.89 -44.88
C GLU A 1140 30.60 -41.40 -43.60
N ASP A 1141 30.40 -42.67 -43.24
CA ASP A 1141 31.38 -43.76 -42.91
C ASP A 1141 32.68 -43.52 -42.07
N GLU A 1142 33.23 -44.45 -41.25
CA GLU A 1142 32.81 -45.76 -40.71
C GLU A 1142 33.74 -46.21 -39.53
N GLU A 1143 33.32 -47.25 -38.76
CA GLU A 1143 34.10 -48.16 -37.87
C GLU A 1143 34.77 -47.72 -36.52
N GLU A 1144 34.68 -48.67 -35.55
CA GLU A 1144 35.24 -48.82 -34.17
C GLU A 1144 34.99 -47.77 -33.05
#